data_AF-B0CS16-F1
#
_entry.id   AF-B0CS16-F1
#
_cell.length_a   1.000
_cell.length_b   1.000
_cell.length_c   1.000
_cell.angle_alpha   90.00
_cell.angle_beta   90.00
_cell.angle_gamma   90.00
#
_symmetry.space_group_name_H-M   'P 1'
#
loop_
_entity.id
_entity.type
_entity.pdbx_description
1 polymer ?
#
loop_
_entity_poly.entity_id
_entity_poly.type
_entity_poly.pdbx_seq_one_letter_code
_entity_poly.pdbx_strand_id
1 'polypeptide(L)'
;MESLRRVFETKKAEGVPALVTFVTAGYPRKDDTVPILRAMQAGGADIIELGIPFSDPIADGPVIQETSTIALKNGIDYVTVLGQLREARNQGLTAPVLLMGYYNPLLAYGEDKAIQDAAEAGANGFIMVDLPPEEAISFREKCRKYRLSYVPLIAPSTTLHRIKFLASIADTFIYVVSKMGTTGSSEKIAMNNALPDILARIRSYTSIPLAVGFGVATRDHFNVVSDAGADGVVIGSRLVSVIKDAPKEDISRHVEAYCREISQIGQPTRIRSALAAQLPSQELRDGIPASNVTSDPVVLPARFGSYGGQYVPEALVDCLAELEDAHKAAITDPEFWKEFRSHFNYMNRPSQFYLAENLTKDAGGANIWLKREDLNHTGSHKINNAIGQILLARRIGKTRIIAETGAGQHGVATATVCAKFGLECVIYMGAEDVRRQALNVFRIEMLGGKVIPVHSGSCTLKDAVNEAMRDWVTNLSTTHYLVGSAIGPHPFPTIVRDFQKVIGEEIKDQMQKARGKLPDVVVACVGGGSNAIGTFYDFIKDKNVRLVGVEAGGEGIDGDRHSATLSMGQPGVLHGVRTYILQSKEGQIIETHSISAGLDYPGVGPEHAWLKDSGRAEYVVATDEEALRGFRMLTQREGIIPALESSHAIWEAVRLAKSLPKDQDLVVCLSGRGDKDVEQISELLPKWADILDWHVSPHAV
;
A
#
# COMPACT_ATOMS: atom_id res chain seq x y z
N MET A 1 -20.18 -4.70 -22.22
CA MET A 1 -19.26 -5.65 -22.88
C MET A 1 -19.32 -5.59 -24.41
N GLU A 2 -20.47 -5.85 -25.06
CA GLU A 2 -20.57 -5.88 -26.54
C GLU A 2 -20.18 -4.57 -27.24
N SER A 3 -20.53 -3.43 -26.64
CA SER A 3 -20.18 -2.11 -27.15
C SER A 3 -18.65 -1.91 -27.27
N LEU A 4 -17.88 -2.40 -26.30
CA LEU A 4 -16.41 -2.36 -26.33
C LEU A 4 -15.86 -3.24 -27.47
N ARG A 5 -16.40 -4.45 -27.65
CA ARG A 5 -15.98 -5.34 -28.75
C ARG A 5 -16.24 -4.70 -30.11
N ARG A 6 -17.42 -4.11 -30.29
CA ARG A 6 -17.79 -3.41 -31.52
C ARG A 6 -16.84 -2.26 -31.83
N VAL A 7 -16.38 -1.50 -30.83
CA VAL A 7 -15.38 -0.44 -31.05
C VAL A 7 -14.10 -1.02 -31.68
N PHE A 8 -13.52 -2.06 -31.08
CA PHE A 8 -12.29 -2.65 -31.63
C PHE A 8 -12.50 -3.34 -32.99
N GLU A 9 -13.65 -3.97 -33.22
CA GLU A 9 -14.01 -4.55 -34.52
C GLU A 9 -14.10 -3.48 -35.62
N THR A 10 -14.80 -2.38 -35.35
CA THR A 10 -14.90 -1.23 -36.27
C THR A 10 -13.54 -0.63 -36.56
N LYS A 11 -12.74 -0.36 -35.53
CA LYS A 11 -11.42 0.26 -35.67
C LYS A 11 -10.43 -0.62 -36.44
N LYS A 12 -10.47 -1.93 -36.19
CA LYS A 12 -9.73 -2.90 -36.96
C LYS A 12 -10.12 -2.89 -38.44
N ALA A 13 -11.41 -2.78 -38.76
CA ALA A 13 -11.89 -2.68 -40.15
C ALA A 13 -11.45 -1.36 -40.83
N GLU A 14 -11.34 -0.27 -40.07
CA GLU A 14 -10.84 1.03 -40.53
C GLU A 14 -9.31 1.10 -40.64
N GLY A 15 -8.59 0.11 -40.10
CA GLY A 15 -7.13 0.07 -40.11
C GLY A 15 -6.46 1.08 -39.17
N VAL A 16 -7.18 1.53 -38.14
CA VAL A 16 -6.71 2.48 -37.12
C VAL A 16 -6.94 1.94 -35.71
N PRO A 17 -6.18 2.37 -34.69
CA PRO A 17 -6.45 1.98 -33.31
C PRO A 17 -7.58 2.83 -32.71
N ALA A 18 -8.25 2.28 -31.70
CA ALA A 18 -9.22 3.01 -30.88
C ALA A 18 -8.52 4.08 -30.02
N LEU A 19 -9.11 5.28 -29.91
CA LEU A 19 -8.70 6.28 -28.95
C LEU A 19 -9.41 6.04 -27.61
N VAL A 20 -8.65 5.76 -26.57
CA VAL A 20 -9.13 5.63 -25.19
C VAL A 20 -8.70 6.84 -24.39
N THR A 21 -9.63 7.54 -23.75
CA THR A 21 -9.34 8.77 -22.98
C THR A 21 -9.69 8.62 -21.51
N PHE A 22 -8.96 9.27 -20.62
CA PHE A 22 -9.23 9.22 -19.18
C PHE A 22 -9.58 10.60 -18.58
N VAL A 23 -10.49 10.63 -17.61
CA VAL A 23 -10.71 11.76 -16.70
C VAL A 23 -11.19 11.29 -15.33
N THR A 24 -10.73 11.95 -14.27
CA THR A 24 -11.24 11.76 -12.91
C THR A 24 -12.57 12.47 -12.71
N ALA A 25 -13.58 11.75 -12.24
CA ALA A 25 -14.89 12.32 -11.99
C ALA A 25 -14.83 13.50 -10.99
N GLY A 26 -15.53 14.58 -11.33
CA GLY A 26 -15.63 15.82 -10.57
C GLY A 26 -14.35 16.66 -10.49
N TYR A 27 -13.39 16.42 -11.40
CA TYR A 27 -12.27 17.30 -11.66
C TYR A 27 -12.51 18.16 -12.92
N PRO A 28 -12.21 19.49 -12.88
CA PRO A 28 -11.74 20.25 -11.73
C PRO A 28 -12.86 20.68 -10.79
N ARG A 29 -14.12 20.74 -11.26
CA ARG A 29 -15.32 20.97 -10.46
C ARG A 29 -16.28 19.80 -10.62
N LYS A 30 -17.16 19.62 -9.63
CA LYS A 30 -18.21 18.60 -9.64
C LYS A 30 -19.02 18.57 -10.94
N ASP A 31 -19.41 19.74 -11.45
CA ASP A 31 -20.31 19.86 -12.60
C ASP A 31 -19.60 19.74 -13.96
N ASP A 32 -18.25 19.70 -13.99
CA ASP A 32 -17.50 19.64 -15.24
C ASP A 32 -17.47 18.24 -15.87
N THR A 33 -17.73 17.19 -15.07
CA THR A 33 -17.63 15.78 -15.53
C THR A 33 -18.47 15.50 -16.76
N VAL A 34 -19.76 15.83 -16.72
CA VAL A 34 -20.70 15.49 -17.80
C VAL A 34 -20.36 16.25 -19.09
N PRO A 35 -20.13 17.59 -19.07
CA PRO A 35 -19.62 18.31 -20.23
C PRO A 35 -18.31 17.75 -20.79
N ILE A 36 -17.35 17.39 -19.93
CA ILE A 36 -16.06 16.82 -20.35
C ILE A 36 -16.25 15.48 -21.07
N LEU A 37 -17.06 14.56 -20.51
CA LEU A 37 -17.34 13.27 -21.15
C LEU A 37 -17.93 13.44 -22.55
N ARG A 38 -18.85 14.39 -22.71
CA ARG A 38 -19.46 14.70 -24.02
C ARG A 38 -18.45 15.35 -24.98
N ALA A 39 -17.59 16.22 -24.48
CA ALA A 39 -16.51 16.83 -25.27
C ALA A 39 -15.50 15.80 -25.76
N MET A 40 -15.12 14.82 -24.92
CA MET A 40 -14.25 13.72 -25.32
C MET A 40 -14.87 12.92 -26.48
N GLN A 41 -16.15 12.53 -26.36
CA GLN A 41 -16.88 11.86 -27.43
C GLN A 41 -16.96 12.72 -28.71
N ALA A 42 -17.28 14.01 -28.58
CA ALA A 42 -17.37 14.92 -29.73
C ALA A 42 -16.02 15.09 -30.45
N GLY A 43 -14.92 15.01 -29.70
CA GLY A 43 -13.56 15.00 -30.23
C GLY A 43 -13.11 13.65 -30.80
N GLY A 44 -13.96 12.61 -30.75
CA GLY A 44 -13.67 11.30 -31.34
C GLY A 44 -13.02 10.30 -30.39
N ALA A 45 -13.19 10.44 -29.07
CA ALA A 45 -12.86 9.36 -28.13
C ALA A 45 -13.79 8.17 -28.37
N ASP A 46 -13.19 6.98 -28.54
CA ASP A 46 -13.91 5.75 -28.83
C ASP A 46 -14.28 4.97 -27.56
N ILE A 47 -13.46 5.10 -26.51
CA ILE A 47 -13.71 4.55 -25.17
C ILE A 47 -13.29 5.61 -24.15
N ILE A 48 -14.06 5.77 -23.08
CA ILE A 48 -13.73 6.70 -21.99
C ILE A 48 -13.53 5.95 -20.68
N GLU A 49 -12.42 6.20 -20.02
CA GLU A 49 -12.13 5.78 -18.65
C GLU A 49 -12.56 6.90 -17.70
N LEU A 50 -13.58 6.62 -16.88
CA LEU A 50 -14.05 7.53 -15.85
C LEU A 50 -13.45 7.10 -14.50
N GLY A 51 -12.52 7.91 -14.02
CA GLY A 51 -11.79 7.68 -12.77
C GLY A 51 -12.68 7.87 -11.55
N ILE A 52 -12.74 6.83 -10.70
CA ILE A 52 -13.32 6.89 -9.36
C ILE A 52 -12.23 7.43 -8.43
N PRO A 53 -12.45 8.58 -7.77
CA PRO A 53 -11.43 9.15 -6.90
C PRO A 53 -11.21 8.26 -5.66
N PHE A 54 -9.93 8.11 -5.29
CA PHE A 54 -9.51 7.40 -4.10
C PHE A 54 -8.43 8.22 -3.38
N SER A 55 -8.42 8.18 -2.05
CA SER A 55 -7.51 8.97 -1.21
C SER A 55 -6.08 8.46 -1.25
N ASP A 56 -5.88 7.16 -1.50
CA ASP A 56 -4.59 6.47 -1.37
C ASP A 56 -4.22 5.61 -2.59
N PRO A 57 -4.21 6.20 -3.80
CA PRO A 57 -3.80 5.48 -4.99
C PRO A 57 -2.29 5.15 -4.93
N ILE A 58 -1.92 3.90 -5.19
CA ILE A 58 -0.52 3.42 -5.16
C ILE A 58 0.15 3.32 -6.54
N ALA A 59 -0.62 3.33 -7.62
CA ALA A 59 -0.11 3.23 -9.01
C ALA A 59 -0.12 4.57 -9.77
N ASP A 60 -0.98 5.48 -9.34
CA ASP A 60 -1.23 6.73 -10.06
C ASP A 60 0.00 7.63 -9.97
N GLY A 61 0.33 8.33 -11.07
CA GLY A 61 1.33 9.38 -11.01
C GLY A 61 0.80 10.68 -10.40
N PRO A 62 1.69 11.63 -10.05
CA PRO A 62 1.32 12.83 -9.29
C PRO A 62 0.18 13.64 -9.92
N VAL A 63 0.14 13.71 -11.26
CA VAL A 63 -0.91 14.42 -12.01
C VAL A 63 -2.30 13.84 -11.74
N ILE A 64 -2.44 12.52 -11.75
CA ILE A 64 -3.74 11.87 -11.53
C ILE A 64 -4.11 11.92 -10.04
N GLN A 65 -3.15 11.73 -9.14
CA GLN A 65 -3.37 11.88 -7.69
C GLN A 65 -3.95 13.25 -7.33
N GLU A 66 -3.40 14.33 -7.89
CA GLU A 66 -3.89 15.69 -7.67
C GLU A 66 -5.37 15.81 -8.06
N THR A 67 -5.79 15.19 -9.17
CA THR A 67 -7.20 15.20 -9.58
C THR A 67 -8.10 14.44 -8.62
N SER A 68 -7.65 13.30 -8.09
CA SER A 68 -8.39 12.53 -7.08
C SER A 68 -8.53 13.33 -5.79
N THR A 69 -7.48 14.00 -5.32
CA THR A 69 -7.55 14.88 -4.15
C THR A 69 -8.57 16.01 -4.34
N ILE A 70 -8.57 16.66 -5.51
CA ILE A 70 -9.52 17.74 -5.82
C ILE A 70 -10.95 17.21 -5.93
N ALA A 71 -11.14 16.06 -6.58
CA ALA A 71 -12.45 15.40 -6.69
C ALA A 71 -13.01 15.04 -5.30
N LEU A 72 -12.20 14.48 -4.40
CA LEU A 72 -12.62 14.19 -3.03
C LEU A 72 -13.02 15.47 -2.27
N LYS A 73 -12.26 16.57 -2.41
CA LYS A 73 -12.62 17.88 -1.85
C LYS A 73 -13.93 18.43 -2.42
N ASN A 74 -14.27 18.08 -3.65
CA ASN A 74 -15.55 18.40 -4.29
C ASN A 74 -16.69 17.47 -3.83
N GLY A 75 -16.45 16.56 -2.88
CA GLY A 75 -17.44 15.63 -2.35
C GLY A 75 -17.85 14.55 -3.35
N ILE A 76 -16.91 14.10 -4.18
CA ILE A 76 -17.15 13.05 -5.18
C ILE A 76 -16.86 11.69 -4.55
N ASP A 77 -17.89 10.85 -4.52
CA ASP A 77 -17.83 9.45 -4.12
C ASP A 77 -18.32 8.54 -5.26
N TYR A 78 -18.35 7.23 -5.02
CA TYR A 78 -18.80 6.26 -6.01
C TYR A 78 -20.23 6.51 -6.48
N VAL A 79 -21.14 6.90 -5.58
CA VAL A 79 -22.54 7.20 -5.93
C VAL A 79 -22.64 8.39 -6.87
N THR A 80 -21.87 9.45 -6.59
CA THR A 80 -21.81 10.65 -7.41
C THR A 80 -21.26 10.36 -8.80
N VAL A 81 -20.22 9.53 -8.92
CA VAL A 81 -19.68 9.07 -10.21
C VAL A 81 -20.76 8.37 -11.04
N LEU A 82 -21.53 7.46 -10.43
CA LEU A 82 -22.62 6.77 -11.12
C LEU A 82 -23.74 7.74 -11.53
N GLY A 83 -24.06 8.74 -10.70
CA GLY A 83 -25.01 9.80 -11.02
C GLY A 83 -24.59 10.62 -12.23
N GLN A 84 -23.33 11.06 -12.29
CA GLN A 84 -22.77 11.80 -13.41
C GLN A 84 -22.77 10.96 -14.69
N LEU A 85 -22.46 9.66 -14.60
CA LEU A 85 -22.52 8.77 -15.75
C LEU A 85 -23.97 8.63 -16.28
N ARG A 86 -24.96 8.44 -15.40
CA ARG A 86 -26.39 8.42 -15.81
C ARG A 86 -26.79 9.71 -16.51
N GLU A 87 -26.38 10.85 -15.98
CA GLU A 87 -26.66 12.15 -16.57
C GLU A 87 -26.02 12.28 -17.96
N ALA A 88 -24.74 11.90 -18.10
CA ALA A 88 -24.06 11.92 -19.39
C ALA A 88 -24.74 11.01 -20.42
N ARG A 89 -25.20 9.82 -20.03
CA ARG A 89 -26.00 8.93 -20.87
C ARG A 89 -27.30 9.58 -21.33
N ASN A 90 -28.03 10.22 -20.42
CA ASN A 90 -29.26 10.95 -20.74
C ASN A 90 -29.02 12.15 -21.67
N GLN A 91 -27.81 12.73 -21.65
CA GLN A 91 -27.39 13.81 -22.54
C GLN A 91 -26.72 13.33 -23.85
N GLY A 92 -26.82 12.03 -24.18
CA GLY A 92 -26.38 11.50 -25.48
C GLY A 92 -24.94 10.98 -25.52
N LEU A 93 -24.32 10.68 -24.38
CA LEU A 93 -23.06 9.95 -24.35
C LEU A 93 -23.32 8.49 -24.78
N THR A 94 -22.79 8.08 -25.93
CA THR A 94 -22.89 6.73 -26.51
C THR A 94 -21.57 5.97 -26.47
N ALA A 95 -20.44 6.67 -26.37
CA ALA A 95 -19.12 6.07 -26.20
C ALA A 95 -19.11 5.13 -24.97
N PRO A 96 -18.57 3.91 -25.10
CA PRO A 96 -18.38 3.02 -23.96
C PRO A 96 -17.60 3.70 -22.83
N VAL A 97 -18.06 3.53 -21.60
CA VAL A 97 -17.40 4.05 -20.39
C VAL A 97 -16.94 2.91 -19.50
N LEU A 98 -15.66 2.90 -19.15
CA LEU A 98 -15.08 2.02 -18.14
C LEU A 98 -14.91 2.81 -16.84
N LEU A 99 -15.35 2.22 -15.72
CA LEU A 99 -15.05 2.78 -14.42
C LEU A 99 -13.64 2.31 -14.00
N MET A 100 -12.73 3.26 -13.83
CA MET A 100 -11.34 2.98 -13.47
C MET A 100 -11.06 3.45 -12.04
N GLY A 101 -10.41 2.63 -11.23
CA GLY A 101 -10.07 3.01 -9.86
C GLY A 101 -9.45 1.88 -9.05
N TYR A 102 -9.50 2.04 -7.73
CA TYR A 102 -9.00 1.08 -6.74
C TYR A 102 -10.15 0.28 -6.15
N TYR A 103 -9.86 -0.91 -5.64
CA TYR A 103 -10.88 -1.85 -5.19
C TYR A 103 -11.58 -1.42 -3.89
N ASN A 104 -10.90 -0.67 -3.01
CA ASN A 104 -11.44 -0.35 -1.68
C ASN A 104 -12.78 0.44 -1.69
N PRO A 105 -12.96 1.51 -2.48
CA PRO A 105 -14.26 2.19 -2.59
C PRO A 105 -15.41 1.26 -3.01
N LEU A 106 -15.17 0.29 -3.90
CA LEU A 106 -16.18 -0.68 -4.31
C LEU A 106 -16.48 -1.68 -3.17
N LEU A 107 -15.45 -2.11 -2.45
CA LEU A 107 -15.60 -3.00 -1.31
C LEU A 107 -16.43 -2.34 -0.19
N ALA A 108 -16.16 -1.08 0.13
CA ALA A 108 -16.92 -0.31 1.12
C ALA A 108 -18.39 -0.08 0.69
N TYR A 109 -18.63 0.14 -0.60
CA TYR A 109 -19.99 0.25 -1.14
C TYR A 109 -20.78 -1.07 -1.12
N GLY A 110 -20.05 -2.19 -1.12
CA GLY A 110 -20.57 -3.54 -1.32
C GLY A 110 -20.42 -3.96 -2.78
N GLU A 111 -19.50 -4.90 -3.04
CA GLU A 111 -19.06 -5.31 -4.38
C GLU A 111 -20.22 -5.67 -5.32
N ASP A 112 -21.15 -6.52 -4.88
CA ASP A 112 -22.27 -6.97 -5.72
C ASP A 112 -23.18 -5.80 -6.12
N LYS A 113 -23.45 -4.92 -5.16
CA LYS A 113 -24.26 -3.72 -5.37
C LYS A 113 -23.54 -2.72 -6.28
N ALA A 114 -22.23 -2.53 -6.09
CA ALA A 114 -21.43 -1.65 -6.92
C ALA A 114 -21.49 -2.07 -8.39
N ILE A 115 -21.30 -3.36 -8.67
CA ILE A 115 -21.37 -3.93 -10.03
C ILE A 115 -22.76 -3.73 -10.63
N GLN A 116 -23.82 -4.02 -9.88
CA GLN A 116 -25.20 -3.84 -10.35
C GLN A 116 -25.49 -2.37 -10.67
N ASP A 117 -25.23 -1.46 -9.74
CA ASP A 117 -25.57 -0.05 -9.87
C ASP A 117 -24.75 0.62 -10.99
N ALA A 118 -23.51 0.16 -11.22
CA ALA A 118 -22.71 0.58 -12.37
C ALA A 118 -23.32 0.16 -13.71
N ALA A 119 -23.85 -1.07 -13.79
CA ALA A 119 -24.54 -1.53 -14.99
C ALA A 119 -25.81 -0.70 -15.26
N GLU A 120 -26.60 -0.44 -14.22
CA GLU A 120 -27.79 0.41 -14.29
C GLU A 120 -27.44 1.87 -14.63
N ALA A 121 -26.27 2.36 -14.23
CA ALA A 121 -25.77 3.68 -14.61
C ALA A 121 -25.33 3.78 -16.08
N GLY A 122 -25.17 2.64 -16.77
CA GLY A 122 -24.72 2.59 -18.16
C GLY A 122 -23.20 2.48 -18.32
N ALA A 123 -22.50 1.97 -17.31
CA ALA A 123 -21.10 1.59 -17.44
C ALA A 123 -20.96 0.36 -18.36
N ASN A 124 -19.78 0.17 -18.94
CA ASN A 124 -19.50 -0.96 -19.84
C ASN A 124 -18.48 -1.95 -19.27
N GLY A 125 -17.84 -1.60 -18.16
CA GLY A 125 -16.86 -2.43 -17.47
C GLY A 125 -16.06 -1.68 -16.42
N PHE A 126 -15.08 -2.38 -15.86
CA PHE A 126 -14.18 -1.92 -14.82
C PHE A 126 -12.72 -2.14 -15.20
N ILE A 127 -11.88 -1.20 -14.77
CA ILE A 127 -10.42 -1.37 -14.64
C ILE A 127 -10.11 -1.16 -13.16
N MET A 128 -9.88 -2.25 -12.42
CA MET A 128 -9.47 -2.21 -11.01
C MET A 128 -7.96 -2.36 -10.94
N VAL A 129 -7.27 -1.29 -10.57
CA VAL A 129 -5.81 -1.16 -10.71
C VAL A 129 -5.05 -2.08 -9.76
N ASP A 130 -5.63 -2.39 -8.61
CA ASP A 130 -5.02 -3.11 -7.50
C ASP A 130 -5.72 -4.44 -7.16
N LEU A 131 -6.73 -4.86 -7.94
CA LEU A 131 -7.42 -6.13 -7.71
C LEU A 131 -6.61 -7.28 -8.34
N PRO A 132 -6.05 -8.21 -7.56
CA PRO A 132 -5.20 -9.26 -8.10
C PRO A 132 -6.05 -10.18 -9.00
N PRO A 133 -5.52 -10.58 -10.17
CA PRO A 133 -6.19 -11.47 -11.12
C PRO A 133 -6.82 -12.72 -10.52
N GLU A 134 -6.20 -13.30 -9.50
CA GLU A 134 -6.67 -14.50 -8.80
C GLU A 134 -7.95 -14.23 -8.00
N GLU A 135 -8.10 -13.03 -7.44
CA GLU A 135 -9.35 -12.57 -6.82
C GLU A 135 -10.34 -12.01 -7.83
N ALA A 136 -9.81 -11.48 -8.94
CA ALA A 136 -10.61 -10.93 -10.01
C ALA A 136 -11.46 -11.98 -10.72
N ILE A 137 -11.20 -13.28 -10.57
CA ILE A 137 -12.06 -14.35 -11.13
C ILE A 137 -13.49 -14.20 -10.62
N SER A 138 -13.68 -14.12 -9.30
CA SER A 138 -14.99 -13.96 -8.67
C SER A 138 -15.64 -12.63 -9.06
N PHE A 139 -14.86 -11.54 -8.99
CA PHE A 139 -15.31 -10.21 -9.41
C PHE A 139 -15.78 -10.18 -10.87
N ARG A 140 -15.01 -10.81 -11.76
CA ARG A 140 -15.29 -10.91 -13.19
C ARG A 140 -16.57 -11.72 -13.44
N GLU A 141 -16.76 -12.84 -12.77
CA GLU A 141 -18.00 -13.64 -12.92
C GLU A 141 -19.23 -12.81 -12.57
N LYS A 142 -19.13 -12.01 -11.51
CA LYS A 142 -20.17 -11.03 -11.12
C LYS A 142 -20.35 -9.95 -12.19
N CYS A 143 -19.28 -9.35 -12.72
CA CYS A 143 -19.37 -8.39 -13.83
C CYS A 143 -20.08 -8.99 -15.06
N ARG A 144 -19.75 -10.24 -15.43
CA ARG A 144 -20.35 -10.93 -16.57
C ARG A 144 -21.85 -11.13 -16.42
N LYS A 145 -22.35 -11.39 -15.20
CA LYS A 145 -23.79 -11.49 -14.91
C LYS A 145 -24.55 -10.23 -15.33
N TYR A 146 -23.91 -9.06 -15.20
CA TYR A 146 -24.48 -7.76 -15.59
C TYR A 146 -23.95 -7.24 -16.94
N ARG A 147 -23.30 -8.09 -17.74
CA ARG A 147 -22.72 -7.75 -19.07
C ARG A 147 -21.67 -6.63 -19.02
N LEU A 148 -21.03 -6.45 -17.87
CA LEU A 148 -19.88 -5.57 -17.68
C LEU A 148 -18.58 -6.31 -18.00
N SER A 149 -17.63 -5.61 -18.61
CA SER A 149 -16.29 -6.14 -18.88
C SER A 149 -15.39 -5.96 -17.67
N TYR A 150 -14.64 -6.98 -17.28
CA TYR A 150 -13.42 -6.77 -16.50
C TYR A 150 -12.24 -6.66 -17.47
N VAL A 151 -11.43 -5.60 -17.33
CA VAL A 151 -10.27 -5.35 -18.20
C VAL A 151 -9.00 -5.62 -17.38
N PRO A 152 -8.28 -6.72 -17.64
CA PRO A 152 -7.02 -7.00 -16.95
C PRO A 152 -5.89 -6.11 -17.49
N LEU A 153 -4.90 -5.86 -16.63
CA LEU A 153 -3.68 -5.13 -16.97
C LEU A 153 -2.53 -6.10 -17.22
N ILE A 154 -1.63 -5.76 -18.15
CA ILE A 154 -0.32 -6.40 -18.35
C ILE A 154 0.75 -5.31 -18.24
N ALA A 155 1.80 -5.57 -17.46
CA ALA A 155 2.96 -4.70 -17.34
C ALA A 155 4.15 -5.29 -18.13
N PRO A 156 5.23 -4.50 -18.38
CA PRO A 156 6.41 -5.01 -19.05
C PRO A 156 7.09 -6.13 -18.25
N SER A 157 7.02 -6.05 -16.92
CA SER A 157 7.52 -7.06 -15.99
C SER A 157 6.79 -8.39 -16.08
N THR A 158 5.49 -8.40 -16.44
CA THR A 158 4.64 -9.60 -16.42
C THR A 158 5.24 -10.79 -17.17
N THR A 159 5.42 -11.90 -16.46
CA THR A 159 5.95 -13.17 -17.01
C THR A 159 5.05 -13.81 -18.06
N LEU A 160 5.63 -14.69 -18.89
CA LEU A 160 4.91 -15.41 -19.96
C LEU A 160 3.72 -16.25 -19.44
N HIS A 161 3.92 -16.97 -18.34
CA HIS A 161 2.86 -17.76 -17.72
C HIS A 161 1.69 -16.87 -17.29
N ARG A 162 2.00 -15.72 -16.69
CA ARG A 162 1.00 -14.76 -16.20
C ARG A 162 0.27 -14.05 -17.35
N ILE A 163 0.95 -13.73 -18.46
CA ILE A 163 0.32 -13.23 -19.69
C ILE A 163 -0.76 -14.20 -20.19
N LYS A 164 -0.46 -15.51 -20.23
CA LYS A 164 -1.43 -16.53 -20.66
C LYS A 164 -2.66 -16.56 -19.75
N PHE A 165 -2.46 -16.46 -18.44
CA PHE A 165 -3.56 -16.40 -17.47
C PHE A 165 -4.41 -15.14 -17.64
N LEU A 166 -3.79 -13.96 -17.69
CA LEU A 166 -4.46 -12.67 -17.88
C LEU A 166 -5.25 -12.62 -19.19
N ALA A 167 -4.67 -13.16 -20.27
CA ALA A 167 -5.36 -13.30 -21.54
C ALA A 167 -6.60 -14.21 -21.47
N SER A 168 -6.56 -15.27 -20.66
CA SER A 168 -7.68 -16.19 -20.50
C SER A 168 -8.88 -15.59 -19.75
N ILE A 169 -8.64 -14.57 -18.92
CA ILE A 169 -9.68 -13.88 -18.14
C ILE A 169 -10.12 -12.55 -18.78
N ALA A 170 -9.47 -12.08 -19.83
CA ALA A 170 -9.84 -10.85 -20.52
C ALA A 170 -11.17 -11.00 -21.29
N ASP A 171 -12.15 -10.13 -21.03
CA ASP A 171 -13.47 -10.22 -21.67
C ASP A 171 -13.58 -9.47 -23.01
N THR A 172 -12.86 -8.35 -23.14
CA THR A 172 -12.99 -7.43 -24.28
C THR A 172 -11.65 -6.99 -24.85
N PHE A 173 -10.77 -6.44 -24.03
CA PHE A 173 -9.40 -6.08 -24.39
C PHE A 173 -8.49 -6.22 -23.17
N ILE A 174 -7.18 -6.14 -23.39
CA ILE A 174 -6.17 -6.11 -22.33
C ILE A 174 -5.54 -4.71 -22.32
N TYR A 175 -5.41 -4.12 -21.14
CA TYR A 175 -4.68 -2.88 -20.95
C TYR A 175 -3.20 -3.19 -20.80
N VAL A 176 -2.35 -2.67 -21.69
CA VAL A 176 -0.90 -2.85 -21.63
C VAL A 176 -0.25 -1.55 -21.13
N VAL A 177 0.43 -1.62 -19.99
CA VAL A 177 1.20 -0.52 -19.43
C VAL A 177 2.58 -0.51 -20.11
N SER A 178 2.91 0.51 -20.89
CA SER A 178 4.11 0.49 -21.77
C SER A 178 5.44 0.88 -21.12
N LYS A 179 5.41 1.41 -19.87
CA LYS A 179 6.61 1.78 -19.11
C LYS A 179 6.51 1.27 -17.67
N MET A 180 7.66 0.86 -17.12
CA MET A 180 7.85 0.72 -15.68
C MET A 180 7.91 2.14 -15.08
N GLY A 181 6.78 2.69 -14.63
CA GLY A 181 6.74 4.07 -14.15
C GLY A 181 5.33 4.55 -13.79
N THR A 182 5.23 5.62 -13.01
CA THR A 182 3.97 6.34 -12.72
C THR A 182 3.76 7.50 -13.70
N THR A 183 2.51 7.81 -14.01
CA THR A 183 2.16 8.75 -15.08
C THR A 183 2.72 10.17 -14.87
N GLY A 184 3.39 10.75 -15.89
CA GLY A 184 3.82 12.16 -15.88
C GLY A 184 5.30 12.41 -15.57
N SER A 185 6.10 11.37 -15.33
CA SER A 185 7.56 11.52 -15.18
C SER A 185 8.26 11.59 -16.54
N SER A 186 8.75 12.80 -16.89
CA SER A 186 9.59 13.21 -18.03
C SER A 186 8.93 13.31 -19.43
N GLU A 187 8.78 14.55 -19.93
CA GLU A 187 8.40 14.92 -21.32
C GLU A 187 9.53 14.69 -22.34
N LYS A 188 10.72 14.27 -21.90
CA LYS A 188 11.86 13.99 -22.75
C LYS A 188 12.50 12.68 -22.32
N ILE A 189 12.13 11.55 -22.93
CA ILE A 189 12.92 10.31 -23.07
C ILE A 189 12.15 9.37 -24.03
N ALA A 190 12.91 8.70 -24.91
CA ALA A 190 12.45 7.86 -26.02
C ALA A 190 11.25 6.95 -25.68
N MET A 191 10.25 6.92 -26.57
CA MET A 191 9.27 5.84 -26.59
C MET A 191 10.01 4.51 -26.61
N ASN A 192 9.60 3.61 -25.73
CA ASN A 192 10.30 2.37 -25.44
C ASN A 192 10.51 1.57 -26.74
N ASN A 193 11.76 1.44 -27.21
CA ASN A 193 12.10 0.60 -28.36
C ASN A 193 11.65 -0.87 -28.17
N ALA A 194 11.35 -1.30 -26.93
CA ALA A 194 10.84 -2.62 -26.62
C ALA A 194 9.30 -2.76 -26.72
N LEU A 195 8.54 -1.68 -26.99
CA LEU A 195 7.08 -1.78 -27.08
C LEU A 195 6.60 -2.78 -28.16
N PRO A 196 7.15 -2.78 -29.39
CA PRO A 196 6.82 -3.81 -30.38
C PRO A 196 7.06 -5.23 -29.87
N ASP A 197 8.17 -5.46 -29.17
CA ASP A 197 8.52 -6.78 -28.61
C ASP A 197 7.54 -7.21 -27.51
N ILE A 198 7.13 -6.29 -26.64
CA ILE A 198 6.12 -6.54 -25.60
C ILE A 198 4.78 -6.93 -26.25
N LEU A 199 4.34 -6.19 -27.26
CA LEU A 199 3.09 -6.49 -27.96
C LEU A 199 3.17 -7.82 -28.72
N ALA A 200 4.26 -8.08 -29.42
CA ALA A 200 4.50 -9.37 -30.10
C ALA A 200 4.49 -10.54 -29.10
N ARG A 201 5.13 -10.36 -27.94
CA ARG A 201 5.13 -11.34 -26.85
C ARG A 201 3.71 -11.66 -26.38
N ILE A 202 2.89 -10.65 -26.11
CA ILE A 202 1.50 -10.85 -25.66
C ILE A 202 0.67 -11.51 -26.78
N ARG A 203 0.83 -11.04 -28.03
CA ARG A 203 0.12 -11.55 -29.21
C ARG A 203 0.33 -13.03 -29.46
N SER A 204 1.49 -13.58 -29.11
CA SER A 204 1.75 -15.02 -29.23
C SER A 204 0.81 -15.89 -28.39
N TYR A 205 0.11 -15.31 -27.40
CA TYR A 205 -0.83 -16.03 -26.53
C TYR A 205 -2.29 -15.60 -26.70
N THR A 206 -2.58 -14.51 -27.43
CA THR A 206 -3.95 -14.00 -27.53
C THR A 206 -4.20 -13.15 -28.76
N SER A 207 -5.41 -13.31 -29.33
CA SER A 207 -5.97 -12.44 -30.36
C SER A 207 -6.83 -11.31 -29.79
N ILE A 208 -6.98 -11.23 -28.46
CA ILE A 208 -7.78 -10.20 -27.79
C ILE A 208 -7.14 -8.83 -28.02
N PRO A 209 -7.92 -7.77 -28.29
CA PRO A 209 -7.37 -6.45 -28.52
C PRO A 209 -6.44 -5.95 -27.40
N LEU A 210 -5.37 -5.24 -27.78
CA LEU A 210 -4.41 -4.65 -26.83
C LEU A 210 -4.52 -3.13 -26.90
N ALA A 211 -4.96 -2.53 -25.79
CA ALA A 211 -4.95 -1.09 -25.61
C ALA A 211 -3.71 -0.69 -24.83
N VAL A 212 -2.85 0.15 -25.42
CA VAL A 212 -1.57 0.53 -24.82
C VAL A 212 -1.71 1.89 -24.17
N GLY A 213 -1.47 1.95 -22.87
CA GLY A 213 -1.34 3.21 -22.13
C GLY A 213 0.10 3.58 -21.86
N PHE A 214 0.28 4.85 -21.48
CA PHE A 214 1.48 5.47 -20.93
C PHE A 214 2.35 6.27 -21.94
N GLY A 215 2.70 7.51 -21.58
CA GLY A 215 3.61 8.39 -22.34
C GLY A 215 3.04 9.05 -23.61
N VAL A 216 1.77 8.83 -23.92
CA VAL A 216 1.12 9.40 -25.12
C VAL A 216 0.55 10.78 -24.81
N ALA A 217 1.05 11.80 -25.51
CA ALA A 217 0.67 13.20 -25.28
C ALA A 217 0.37 13.98 -26.58
N THR A 218 0.75 13.43 -27.72
CA THR A 218 0.63 14.09 -29.03
C THR A 218 0.16 13.07 -30.07
N ARG A 219 -0.28 13.56 -31.23
CA ARG A 219 -0.65 12.72 -32.37
C ARG A 219 0.52 11.84 -32.85
N ASP A 220 1.74 12.35 -32.77
CA ASP A 220 2.92 11.57 -33.16
C ASP A 220 3.19 10.41 -32.20
N HIS A 221 3.03 10.62 -30.89
CA HIS A 221 3.12 9.52 -29.93
C HIS A 221 2.04 8.47 -30.19
N PHE A 222 0.80 8.92 -30.45
CA PHE A 222 -0.31 8.03 -30.79
C PHE A 222 0.02 7.18 -32.03
N ASN A 223 0.58 7.79 -33.07
CA ASN A 223 0.97 7.10 -34.29
C ASN A 223 2.08 6.07 -34.05
N VAL A 224 3.07 6.38 -33.22
CA VAL A 224 4.14 5.41 -32.91
C VAL A 224 3.60 4.20 -32.15
N VAL A 225 2.71 4.41 -31.17
CA VAL A 225 2.07 3.30 -30.43
C VAL A 225 1.17 2.47 -31.36
N SER A 226 0.43 3.14 -32.25
CA SER A 226 -0.33 2.50 -33.32
C SER A 226 0.56 1.63 -34.20
N ASP A 227 1.63 2.21 -34.76
CA ASP A 227 2.56 1.55 -35.66
C ASP A 227 3.25 0.35 -34.98
N ALA A 228 3.48 0.41 -33.66
CA ALA A 228 4.08 -0.66 -32.87
C ALA A 228 3.23 -1.93 -32.70
N GLY A 229 1.90 -1.87 -32.80
CA GLY A 229 1.08 -3.08 -32.58
C GLY A 229 -0.29 -2.88 -31.96
N ALA A 230 -0.56 -1.70 -31.41
CA ALA A 230 -1.70 -1.50 -30.54
C ALA A 230 -3.02 -1.46 -31.34
N ASP A 231 -4.08 -2.07 -30.81
CA ASP A 231 -5.44 -1.89 -31.34
C ASP A 231 -6.16 -0.72 -30.67
N GLY A 232 -5.63 -0.23 -29.55
CA GLY A 232 -6.11 0.96 -28.86
C GLY A 232 -4.94 1.73 -28.24
N VAL A 233 -5.08 3.05 -28.15
CA VAL A 233 -4.08 3.92 -27.53
C VAL A 233 -4.76 4.73 -26.44
N VAL A 234 -4.22 4.65 -25.22
CA VAL A 234 -4.78 5.29 -24.03
C VAL A 234 -4.05 6.60 -23.72
N ILE A 235 -4.82 7.68 -23.58
CA ILE A 235 -4.34 9.02 -23.22
C ILE A 235 -5.08 9.52 -21.98
N GLY A 236 -4.37 9.58 -20.85
CA GLY A 236 -4.91 10.12 -19.60
C GLY A 236 -4.24 11.41 -19.15
N SER A 237 -3.01 11.32 -18.65
CA SER A 237 -2.38 12.44 -17.94
C SER A 237 -2.23 13.71 -18.76
N ARG A 238 -1.99 13.61 -20.07
CA ARG A 238 -1.95 14.81 -20.92
C ARG A 238 -3.31 15.48 -21.03
N LEU A 239 -4.40 14.70 -21.11
CA LEU A 239 -5.76 15.23 -21.17
C LEU A 239 -6.13 15.92 -19.85
N VAL A 240 -5.69 15.36 -18.71
CA VAL A 240 -5.77 16.03 -17.42
C VAL A 240 -5.03 17.35 -17.39
N SER A 241 -3.81 17.44 -17.95
CA SER A 241 -3.09 18.71 -18.09
C SER A 241 -3.86 19.71 -18.97
N VAL A 242 -4.45 19.27 -20.08
CA VAL A 242 -5.30 20.13 -20.94
C VAL A 242 -6.49 20.69 -20.15
N ILE A 243 -7.13 19.87 -19.32
CA ILE A 243 -8.23 20.31 -18.44
C ILE A 243 -7.73 21.34 -17.41
N LYS A 244 -6.55 21.09 -16.80
CA LYS A 244 -5.93 21.96 -15.79
C LYS A 244 -5.58 23.34 -16.36
N ASP A 245 -5.05 23.38 -17.58
CA ASP A 245 -4.56 24.60 -18.22
C ASP A 245 -5.67 25.41 -18.92
N ALA A 246 -6.83 24.80 -19.15
CA ALA A 246 -7.94 25.46 -19.84
C ALA A 246 -8.62 26.53 -18.98
N PRO A 247 -9.08 27.65 -19.58
CA PRO A 247 -9.98 28.58 -18.91
C PRO A 247 -11.25 27.86 -18.43
N LYS A 248 -11.71 28.17 -17.22
CA LYS A 248 -12.84 27.47 -16.56
C LYS A 248 -14.13 27.41 -17.39
N GLU A 249 -14.39 28.42 -18.20
CA GLU A 249 -15.59 28.49 -19.05
C GLU A 249 -15.44 27.70 -20.38
N ASP A 250 -14.21 27.33 -20.75
CA ASP A 250 -13.87 26.74 -22.04
C ASP A 250 -13.26 25.33 -21.94
N ILE A 251 -13.31 24.69 -20.77
CA ILE A 251 -12.71 23.35 -20.54
C ILE A 251 -13.17 22.35 -21.60
N SER A 252 -14.48 22.22 -21.80
CA SER A 252 -15.06 21.31 -22.79
C SER A 252 -14.56 21.58 -24.20
N ARG A 253 -14.37 22.86 -24.58
CA ARG A 253 -13.86 23.23 -25.90
C ARG A 253 -12.40 22.80 -26.09
N HIS A 254 -11.57 22.95 -25.06
CA HIS A 254 -10.17 22.53 -25.11
C HIS A 254 -10.02 21.01 -25.11
N VAL A 255 -10.85 20.30 -24.32
CA VAL A 255 -10.94 18.84 -24.33
C VAL A 255 -11.35 18.33 -25.69
N GLU A 256 -12.42 18.87 -26.28
CA GLU A 256 -12.87 18.47 -27.62
C GLU A 256 -11.79 18.73 -28.67
N ALA A 257 -11.17 19.92 -28.65
CA ALA A 257 -10.13 20.30 -29.60
C ALA A 257 -8.92 19.36 -29.53
N TYR A 258 -8.45 19.04 -28.33
CA TYR A 258 -7.34 18.11 -28.14
C TYR A 258 -7.70 16.69 -28.59
N CYS A 259 -8.87 16.16 -28.19
CA CYS A 259 -9.31 14.84 -28.65
C CYS A 259 -9.44 14.79 -30.19
N ARG A 260 -9.93 15.86 -30.81
CA ARG A 260 -10.07 16.00 -32.27
C ARG A 260 -8.70 16.03 -32.97
N GLU A 261 -7.70 16.68 -32.37
CA GLU A 261 -6.32 16.67 -32.85
C GLU A 261 -5.75 15.24 -32.86
N ILE A 262 -5.96 14.49 -31.78
CA ILE A 262 -5.47 13.11 -31.67
C ILE A 262 -6.24 12.15 -32.58
N SER A 263 -7.57 12.22 -32.61
CA SER A 263 -8.41 11.29 -33.37
C SER A 263 -8.38 11.57 -34.88
N GLN A 264 -8.09 12.82 -35.27
CA GLN A 264 -8.21 13.31 -36.65
C GLN A 264 -9.62 13.06 -37.23
N ILE A 265 -10.65 13.03 -36.39
CA ILE A 265 -12.03 12.80 -36.83
C ILE A 265 -12.44 13.84 -37.88
N GLY A 266 -12.93 13.37 -39.03
CA GLY A 266 -13.29 14.19 -40.19
C GLY A 266 -12.13 14.52 -41.15
N GLN A 267 -10.93 14.01 -40.91
CA GLN A 267 -9.78 14.09 -41.83
C GLN A 267 -9.49 12.74 -42.50
N PRO A 268 -8.72 12.69 -43.60
CA PRO A 268 -8.32 11.44 -44.23
C PRO A 268 -7.57 10.51 -43.26
N THR A 269 -8.05 9.27 -43.14
CA THR A 269 -7.49 8.28 -42.23
C THR A 269 -6.06 7.90 -42.63
N ARG A 270 -5.10 8.12 -41.74
CA ARG A 270 -3.76 7.54 -41.88
C ARG A 270 -3.84 6.04 -41.59
N ILE A 271 -3.82 5.23 -42.64
CA ILE A 271 -3.71 3.77 -42.51
C ILE A 271 -2.32 3.44 -41.95
N ARG A 272 -2.29 2.51 -41.00
CA ARG A 272 -1.07 2.03 -40.35
C ARG A 272 0.02 1.65 -41.35
N SER A 273 1.27 2.01 -41.05
CA SER A 273 2.43 1.62 -41.85
C SER A 273 2.61 0.10 -41.86
N ALA A 274 2.69 -0.53 -43.04
CA ALA A 274 2.77 -1.99 -43.22
C ALA A 274 4.08 -2.64 -42.71
N LEU A 275 4.99 -1.87 -42.08
CA LEU A 275 6.30 -2.35 -41.64
C LEU A 275 6.29 -3.40 -40.51
N ALA A 276 5.15 -3.66 -39.87
CA ALA A 276 5.03 -4.67 -38.80
C ALA A 276 4.38 -6.00 -39.26
N ALA A 277 4.02 -6.16 -40.54
CA ALA A 277 3.23 -7.28 -41.04
C ALA A 277 4.05 -8.54 -41.42
N GLN A 278 5.24 -8.75 -40.84
CA GLN A 278 6.02 -9.98 -41.02
C GLN A 278 6.46 -10.54 -39.67
N LEU A 279 5.54 -11.24 -39.00
CA LEU A 279 5.88 -12.27 -38.03
C LEU A 279 5.37 -13.61 -38.59
N PRO A 280 6.13 -14.71 -38.46
CA PRO A 280 5.71 -16.00 -39.01
C PRO A 280 4.37 -16.40 -38.39
N SER A 281 3.42 -16.75 -39.25
CA SER A 281 2.21 -17.45 -38.85
C SER A 281 2.58 -18.82 -38.30
N GLN A 282 2.97 -18.90 -37.03
CA GLN A 282 2.78 -20.13 -36.28
C GLN A 282 1.28 -20.29 -36.10
N GLU A 283 0.76 -21.44 -36.51
CA GLU A 283 -0.63 -21.83 -36.29
C GLU A 283 -1.01 -21.54 -34.82
N LEU A 284 -1.81 -20.50 -34.63
CA LEU A 284 -2.51 -20.25 -33.38
C LEU A 284 -3.37 -21.49 -33.15
N ARG A 285 -2.95 -22.35 -32.21
CA ARG A 285 -3.78 -23.46 -31.76
C ARG A 285 -5.10 -22.88 -31.31
N ASP A 286 -6.19 -23.32 -31.94
CA ASP A 286 -7.56 -22.99 -31.57
C ASP A 286 -7.69 -22.96 -30.05
N GLY A 287 -8.30 -21.88 -29.54
CA GLY A 287 -8.42 -21.60 -28.13
C GLY A 287 -8.80 -22.85 -27.36
N ILE A 288 -7.94 -23.24 -26.41
CA ILE A 288 -8.25 -24.32 -25.47
C ILE A 288 -9.56 -23.89 -24.77
N PRO A 289 -10.64 -24.70 -24.82
CA PRO A 289 -11.80 -24.46 -24.00
C PRO A 289 -11.33 -24.26 -22.56
N ALA A 290 -11.87 -23.27 -21.85
CA ALA A 290 -11.47 -22.95 -20.46
C ALA A 290 -11.52 -24.16 -19.50
N SER A 291 -12.09 -25.29 -19.92
CA SER A 291 -12.13 -26.57 -19.21
C SER A 291 -10.86 -27.43 -19.27
N ASN A 292 -9.86 -27.14 -20.13
CA ASN A 292 -8.69 -28.02 -20.35
C ASN A 292 -7.31 -27.35 -20.21
N VAL A 293 -7.23 -26.15 -19.61
CA VAL A 293 -5.96 -25.77 -18.98
C VAL A 293 -5.84 -26.66 -17.76
N THR A 294 -4.90 -27.61 -17.76
CA THR A 294 -4.45 -28.21 -16.51
C THR A 294 -4.01 -27.06 -15.63
N SER A 295 -4.87 -26.69 -14.69
CA SER A 295 -4.56 -25.73 -13.65
C SER A 295 -3.39 -26.33 -12.89
N ASP A 296 -2.17 -25.86 -13.17
CA ASP A 296 -1.29 -25.65 -12.03
C ASP A 296 -2.13 -24.83 -11.05
N PRO A 297 -2.35 -25.32 -9.82
CA PRO A 297 -3.24 -24.65 -8.90
C PRO A 297 -2.80 -23.20 -8.84
N VAL A 298 -3.68 -22.28 -9.21
CA VAL A 298 -3.45 -20.85 -9.03
C VAL A 298 -3.35 -20.68 -7.52
N VAL A 299 -2.12 -20.77 -6.99
CA VAL A 299 -1.87 -20.72 -5.57
C VAL A 299 -2.16 -19.29 -5.17
N LEU A 300 -3.32 -19.06 -4.57
CA LEU A 300 -3.63 -17.78 -3.95
C LEU A 300 -2.47 -17.42 -3.00
N PRO A 301 -2.02 -16.15 -3.00
CA PRO A 301 -1.02 -15.71 -2.04
C PRO A 301 -1.44 -16.09 -0.62
N ALA A 302 -0.45 -16.39 0.23
CA ALA A 302 -0.73 -16.83 1.59
C ALA A 302 -1.60 -15.79 2.32
N ARG A 303 -2.60 -16.29 3.05
CA ARG A 303 -3.54 -15.48 3.83
C ARG A 303 -3.56 -15.91 5.29
N PHE A 304 -4.02 -15.00 6.12
CA PHE A 304 -4.37 -15.23 7.51
C PHE A 304 -5.90 -15.17 7.60
N GLY A 305 -6.57 -16.32 7.52
CA GLY A 305 -8.02 -16.36 7.32
C GLY A 305 -8.42 -15.62 6.03
N SER A 306 -9.26 -14.59 6.15
CA SER A 306 -9.68 -13.72 5.03
C SER A 306 -8.69 -12.58 4.70
N TYR A 307 -7.69 -12.35 5.55
CA TYR A 307 -6.79 -11.20 5.47
C TYR A 307 -5.46 -11.54 4.78
N GLY A 308 -4.79 -10.52 4.22
CA GLY A 308 -3.57 -10.70 3.43
C GLY A 308 -3.80 -10.44 1.95
N GLY A 309 -3.18 -11.24 1.08
CA GLY A 309 -3.26 -11.09 -0.37
C GLY A 309 -2.24 -10.11 -0.96
N GLN A 310 -2.39 -9.83 -2.26
CA GLN A 310 -1.52 -8.96 -3.04
C GLN A 310 -2.38 -7.98 -3.83
N TYR A 311 -3.01 -7.02 -3.14
CA TYR A 311 -3.84 -5.99 -3.75
C TYR A 311 -3.00 -4.87 -4.36
N VAL A 312 -2.22 -5.23 -5.36
CA VAL A 312 -1.19 -4.39 -5.96
C VAL A 312 -1.37 -4.25 -7.46
N PRO A 313 -0.80 -3.20 -8.08
CA PRO A 313 -0.70 -3.11 -9.52
C PRO A 313 0.06 -4.30 -10.08
N GLU A 314 -0.37 -4.77 -11.26
CA GLU A 314 0.23 -5.90 -11.96
C GLU A 314 1.76 -5.79 -12.11
N ALA A 315 2.28 -4.55 -12.23
CA ALA A 315 3.71 -4.29 -12.33
C ALA A 315 4.54 -4.85 -11.15
N LEU A 316 3.96 -4.95 -9.95
CA LEU A 316 4.64 -5.41 -8.73
C LEU A 316 4.62 -6.92 -8.54
N VAL A 317 3.76 -7.66 -9.24
CA VAL A 317 3.47 -9.06 -8.89
C VAL A 317 4.71 -9.95 -9.00
N ASP A 318 5.46 -9.84 -10.09
CA ASP A 318 6.64 -10.68 -10.30
C ASP A 318 7.79 -10.36 -9.34
N CYS A 319 7.92 -9.09 -8.90
CA CYS A 319 8.92 -8.72 -7.90
C CYS A 319 8.55 -9.27 -6.51
N LEU A 320 7.26 -9.29 -6.18
CA LEU A 320 6.77 -9.92 -4.96
C LEU A 320 6.97 -11.45 -4.99
N ALA A 321 6.81 -12.08 -6.16
CA ALA A 321 7.10 -13.50 -6.35
C ALA A 321 8.60 -13.82 -6.19
N GLU A 322 9.48 -13.01 -6.81
CA GLU A 322 10.95 -13.11 -6.61
C GLU A 322 11.32 -13.00 -5.12
N LEU A 323 10.72 -12.03 -4.42
CA LEU A 323 10.95 -11.82 -2.99
C LEU A 323 10.41 -12.99 -2.15
N GLU A 324 9.26 -13.55 -2.50
CA GLU A 324 8.67 -14.69 -1.82
C GLU A 324 9.56 -15.94 -1.95
N ASP A 325 10.01 -16.24 -3.16
CA ASP A 325 10.88 -17.39 -3.42
C ASP A 325 12.23 -17.23 -2.71
N ALA A 326 12.79 -16.02 -2.72
CA ALA A 326 14.01 -15.71 -1.97
C ALA A 326 13.83 -15.91 -0.46
N HIS A 327 12.69 -15.47 0.10
CA HIS A 327 12.38 -15.67 1.50
C HIS A 327 12.20 -17.15 1.85
N LYS A 328 11.40 -17.90 1.06
CA LYS A 328 11.21 -19.35 1.25
C LYS A 328 12.54 -20.11 1.23
N ALA A 329 13.42 -19.77 0.28
CA ALA A 329 14.76 -20.35 0.22
C ALA A 329 15.58 -19.98 1.46
N ALA A 330 15.59 -18.71 1.86
CA ALA A 330 16.37 -18.22 3.00
C ALA A 330 15.96 -18.85 4.35
N ILE A 331 14.66 -18.96 4.64
CA ILE A 331 14.20 -19.49 5.94
C ILE A 331 14.51 -20.98 6.12
N THR A 332 14.67 -21.73 5.03
CA THR A 332 15.05 -23.16 5.06
C THR A 332 16.56 -23.39 4.97
N ASP A 333 17.35 -22.35 4.73
CA ASP A 333 18.80 -22.41 4.55
C ASP A 333 19.53 -22.17 5.89
N PRO A 334 20.24 -23.18 6.45
CA PRO A 334 20.99 -23.02 7.69
C PRO A 334 22.11 -21.98 7.61
N GLU A 335 22.73 -21.77 6.44
CA GLU A 335 23.80 -20.78 6.28
C GLU A 335 23.24 -19.35 6.30
N PHE A 336 22.01 -19.13 5.80
CA PHE A 336 21.33 -17.84 5.95
C PHE A 336 21.09 -17.51 7.44
N TRP A 337 20.58 -18.46 8.23
CA TRP A 337 20.37 -18.24 9.66
C TRP A 337 21.68 -18.07 10.43
N LYS A 338 22.75 -18.74 10.00
CA LYS A 338 24.09 -18.55 10.56
C LYS A 338 24.62 -17.14 10.27
N GLU A 339 24.45 -16.61 9.05
CA GLU A 339 24.79 -15.21 8.72
C GLU A 339 23.93 -14.24 9.54
N PHE A 340 22.60 -14.40 9.56
CA PHE A 340 21.69 -13.57 10.36
C PHE A 340 22.09 -13.54 11.84
N ARG A 341 22.33 -14.72 12.45
CA ARG A 341 22.73 -14.85 13.85
C ARG A 341 24.14 -14.35 14.13
N SER A 342 25.03 -14.33 13.13
CA SER A 342 26.36 -13.72 13.28
C SER A 342 26.28 -12.21 13.58
N HIS A 343 25.16 -11.57 13.27
CA HIS A 343 24.89 -10.16 13.57
C HIS A 343 24.24 -9.92 14.94
N PHE A 344 24.02 -10.95 15.77
CA PHE A 344 23.35 -10.79 17.07
C PHE A 344 24.13 -9.84 17.99
N ASN A 345 25.46 -9.95 18.05
CA ASN A 345 26.28 -9.02 18.83
C ASN A 345 26.17 -7.57 18.30
N TYR A 346 26.02 -7.39 16.99
CA TYR A 346 25.83 -6.07 16.39
C TYR A 346 24.44 -5.49 16.69
N MET A 347 23.41 -6.34 16.82
CA MET A 347 22.04 -5.95 17.16
C MET A 347 21.78 -5.82 18.66
N ASN A 348 22.73 -6.23 19.52
CA ASN A 348 22.55 -6.44 20.97
C ASN A 348 21.56 -7.56 21.34
N ARG A 349 21.66 -8.74 20.69
CA ARG A 349 20.84 -9.92 20.98
C ARG A 349 21.59 -11.02 21.74
N PRO A 350 20.92 -11.79 22.63
CA PRO A 350 19.53 -11.62 23.03
C PRO A 350 19.32 -10.31 23.81
N SER A 351 18.18 -9.65 23.59
CA SER A 351 17.91 -8.39 24.29
C SER A 351 17.59 -8.68 25.77
N GLN A 352 17.91 -7.71 26.64
CA GLN A 352 17.78 -7.90 28.09
C GLN A 352 16.33 -8.16 28.52
N PHE A 353 16.18 -8.84 29.66
CA PHE A 353 14.90 -9.18 30.25
C PHE A 353 14.88 -8.72 31.70
N TYR A 354 13.97 -7.79 32.01
CA TYR A 354 14.04 -7.00 33.24
C TYR A 354 12.74 -7.09 34.02
N LEU A 355 12.80 -7.44 35.31
CA LEU A 355 11.67 -7.32 36.23
C LEU A 355 11.54 -5.86 36.66
N ALA A 356 10.44 -5.20 36.31
CA ALA A 356 10.13 -3.84 36.74
C ALA A 356 9.57 -3.87 38.17
N GLU A 357 10.46 -3.96 39.16
CA GLU A 357 10.11 -4.17 40.57
C GLU A 357 9.24 -3.03 41.12
N ASN A 358 9.55 -1.78 40.79
CA ASN A 358 8.80 -0.63 41.29
C ASN A 358 7.44 -0.53 40.62
N LEU A 359 7.35 -0.75 39.30
CA LEU A 359 6.05 -0.81 38.61
C LEU A 359 5.19 -1.97 39.11
N THR A 360 5.79 -3.14 39.34
CA THR A 360 5.10 -4.31 39.91
C THR A 360 4.54 -3.99 41.30
N LYS A 361 5.36 -3.34 42.15
CA LYS A 361 4.94 -2.91 43.48
C LYS A 361 3.79 -1.90 43.44
N ASP A 362 3.89 -0.92 42.55
CA ASP A 362 2.86 0.12 42.35
C ASP A 362 1.55 -0.47 41.78
N ALA A 363 1.64 -1.48 40.91
CA ALA A 363 0.48 -2.21 40.42
C ALA A 363 -0.14 -3.12 41.50
N GLY A 364 0.65 -3.64 42.43
CA GLY A 364 0.16 -4.45 43.55
C GLY A 364 -0.42 -5.82 43.17
N GLY A 365 -0.28 -6.24 41.90
CA GLY A 365 -0.75 -7.50 41.35
C GLY A 365 0.39 -8.28 40.68
N ALA A 366 0.17 -8.77 39.45
CA ALA A 366 1.12 -9.60 38.71
C ALA A 366 2.50 -8.92 38.49
N ASN A 367 3.53 -9.75 38.31
CA ASN A 367 4.89 -9.31 38.00
C ASN A 367 4.96 -8.73 36.59
N ILE A 368 5.55 -7.55 36.44
CA ILE A 368 5.72 -6.86 35.16
C ILE A 368 7.16 -7.04 34.68
N TRP A 369 7.33 -7.78 33.59
CA TRP A 369 8.60 -8.02 32.93
C TRP A 369 8.72 -7.17 31.66
N LEU A 370 9.87 -6.58 31.41
CA LEU A 370 10.16 -5.80 30.22
C LEU A 370 11.11 -6.57 29.31
N LYS A 371 10.67 -6.83 28.07
CA LYS A 371 11.53 -7.30 26.99
C LYS A 371 12.19 -6.09 26.32
N ARG A 372 13.49 -5.91 26.57
CA ARG A 372 14.23 -4.66 26.36
C ARG A 372 14.73 -4.45 24.92
N GLU A 373 13.82 -4.39 23.95
CA GLU A 373 14.17 -4.07 22.55
C GLU A 373 14.63 -2.61 22.37
N ASP A 374 14.40 -1.75 23.37
CA ASP A 374 14.94 -0.38 23.48
C ASP A 374 16.47 -0.33 23.51
N LEU A 375 17.11 -1.40 23.98
CA LEU A 375 18.58 -1.53 24.07
C LEU A 375 19.22 -2.07 22.79
N ASN A 376 18.43 -2.48 21.81
CA ASN A 376 18.97 -2.94 20.54
C ASN A 376 19.80 -1.83 19.88
N HIS A 377 20.73 -2.22 19.02
CA HIS A 377 21.40 -1.25 18.17
C HIS A 377 20.35 -0.45 17.37
N THR A 378 20.64 0.83 17.12
CA THR A 378 19.71 1.88 16.65
C THR A 378 18.60 2.32 17.62
N GLY A 379 18.22 1.48 18.59
CA GLY A 379 17.32 1.83 19.71
C GLY A 379 15.90 1.29 19.62
N SER A 380 15.65 0.28 18.78
CA SER A 380 14.33 -0.36 18.71
C SER A 380 14.39 -1.78 18.10
N HIS A 381 13.26 -2.49 18.16
CA HIS A 381 13.03 -3.76 17.47
C HIS A 381 13.21 -3.69 15.94
N LYS A 382 13.22 -2.51 15.31
CA LYS A 382 13.28 -2.37 13.84
C LYS A 382 14.54 -2.96 13.23
N ILE A 383 15.67 -2.99 13.97
CA ILE A 383 16.94 -3.52 13.48
C ILE A 383 16.86 -5.02 13.12
N ASN A 384 16.01 -5.79 13.81
CA ASN A 384 15.84 -7.23 13.55
C ASN A 384 15.35 -7.45 12.10
N ASN A 385 14.28 -6.74 11.73
CA ASN A 385 13.72 -6.77 10.38
C ASN A 385 14.68 -6.17 9.34
N ALA A 386 15.36 -5.07 9.67
CA ALA A 386 16.30 -4.43 8.76
C ALA A 386 17.47 -5.36 8.38
N ILE A 387 18.06 -6.07 9.34
CA ILE A 387 19.11 -7.06 9.05
C ILE A 387 18.56 -8.25 8.25
N GLY A 388 17.36 -8.76 8.58
CA GLY A 388 16.80 -9.87 7.82
C GLY A 388 16.55 -9.51 6.35
N GLN A 389 15.91 -8.36 6.09
CA GLN A 389 15.59 -7.93 4.74
C GLN A 389 16.81 -7.47 3.94
N ILE A 390 17.83 -6.84 4.55
CA ILE A 390 19.05 -6.46 3.82
C ILE A 390 19.81 -7.70 3.34
N LEU A 391 19.81 -8.78 4.12
CA LEU A 391 20.40 -10.05 3.72
C LEU A 391 19.61 -10.70 2.57
N LEU A 392 18.28 -10.63 2.61
CA LEU A 392 17.45 -11.05 1.47
C LEU A 392 17.77 -10.23 0.22
N ALA A 393 17.78 -8.90 0.32
CA ALA A 393 18.07 -7.99 -0.79
C ALA A 393 19.42 -8.29 -1.45
N ARG A 394 20.47 -8.52 -0.64
CA ARG A 394 21.80 -8.93 -1.13
C ARG A 394 21.77 -10.29 -1.83
N ARG A 395 20.99 -11.25 -1.29
CA ARG A 395 20.85 -12.59 -1.87
C ARG A 395 20.21 -12.58 -3.25
N ILE A 396 19.27 -11.66 -3.50
CA ILE A 396 18.65 -11.43 -4.83
C ILE A 396 19.34 -10.30 -5.63
N GLY A 397 20.54 -9.89 -5.24
CA GLY A 397 21.39 -9.00 -6.03
C GLY A 397 20.92 -7.55 -6.14
N LYS A 398 20.02 -7.08 -5.25
CA LYS A 398 19.59 -5.68 -5.25
C LYS A 398 20.68 -4.78 -4.68
N THR A 399 20.91 -3.64 -5.32
CA THR A 399 22.00 -2.70 -4.98
C THR A 399 21.50 -1.41 -4.34
N ARG A 400 20.19 -1.17 -4.40
CA ARG A 400 19.52 0.02 -3.87
C ARG A 400 18.39 -0.38 -2.93
N ILE A 401 18.27 0.35 -1.82
CA ILE A 401 17.24 0.13 -0.80
C ILE A 401 16.40 1.37 -0.66
N ILE A 402 15.09 1.18 -0.67
CA ILE A 402 14.11 2.20 -0.31
C ILE A 402 13.34 1.77 0.93
N ALA A 403 12.90 2.74 1.74
CA ALA A 403 12.00 2.50 2.86
C ALA A 403 11.16 3.75 3.16
N GLU A 404 10.01 3.56 3.80
CA GLU A 404 9.22 4.63 4.42
C GLU A 404 9.68 4.90 5.85
N THR A 405 9.33 6.03 6.45
CA THR A 405 9.39 6.18 7.91
C THR A 405 8.45 7.29 8.40
N GLY A 406 7.90 7.11 9.61
CA GLY A 406 7.15 8.13 10.35
C GLY A 406 8.04 8.69 11.44
N ALA A 407 8.05 8.07 12.63
CA ALA A 407 8.92 8.40 13.77
C ALA A 407 10.45 8.36 13.51
N GLY A 408 10.90 8.06 12.29
CA GLY A 408 12.32 8.01 11.90
C GLY A 408 13.08 6.73 12.29
N GLN A 409 12.61 5.93 13.25
CA GLN A 409 13.35 4.74 13.73
C GLN A 409 13.58 3.66 12.66
N HIS A 410 12.58 3.43 11.80
CA HIS A 410 12.74 2.50 10.68
C HIS A 410 13.72 3.02 9.63
N GLY A 411 13.63 4.31 9.30
CA GLY A 411 14.57 4.98 8.42
C GLY A 411 16.02 4.90 8.94
N VAL A 412 16.23 5.15 10.24
CA VAL A 412 17.54 5.02 10.88
C VAL A 412 18.04 3.57 10.85
N ALA A 413 17.19 2.58 11.14
CA ALA A 413 17.56 1.16 11.08
C ALA A 413 17.96 0.75 9.65
N THR A 414 17.20 1.19 8.65
CA THR A 414 17.48 0.94 7.24
C THR A 414 18.79 1.60 6.79
N ALA A 415 18.98 2.88 7.07
CA ALA A 415 20.22 3.59 6.75
C ALA A 415 21.44 2.97 7.44
N THR A 416 21.28 2.50 8.68
CA THR A 416 22.33 1.83 9.44
C THR A 416 22.79 0.55 8.75
N VAL A 417 21.84 -0.31 8.33
CA VAL A 417 22.20 -1.56 7.64
C VAL A 417 22.73 -1.29 6.22
N CYS A 418 22.17 -0.32 5.50
CA CYS A 418 22.70 0.07 4.19
C CYS A 418 24.15 0.55 4.27
N ALA A 419 24.48 1.39 5.27
CA ALA A 419 25.84 1.83 5.53
C ALA A 419 26.79 0.65 5.83
N LYS A 420 26.33 -0.30 6.65
CA LYS A 420 27.10 -1.51 6.99
C LYS A 420 27.38 -2.41 5.77
N PHE A 421 26.43 -2.53 4.85
CA PHE A 421 26.51 -3.44 3.71
C PHE A 421 26.90 -2.76 2.38
N GLY A 422 27.12 -1.44 2.38
CA GLY A 422 27.55 -0.68 1.21
C GLY A 422 26.48 -0.55 0.13
N LEU A 423 25.21 -0.37 0.53
CA LEU A 423 24.06 -0.25 -0.38
C LEU A 423 23.53 1.19 -0.40
N GLU A 424 23.03 1.64 -1.55
CA GLU A 424 22.35 2.94 -1.66
C GLU A 424 21.08 2.92 -0.80
N CYS A 425 20.84 3.99 -0.04
CA CYS A 425 19.68 4.11 0.85
C CYS A 425 18.89 5.38 0.56
N VAL A 426 17.61 5.22 0.26
CA VAL A 426 16.67 6.33 0.09
C VAL A 426 15.47 6.12 1.02
N ILE A 427 15.19 7.10 1.86
CA ILE A 427 14.11 7.06 2.85
C ILE A 427 13.05 8.08 2.47
N TYR A 428 11.81 7.63 2.30
CA TYR A 428 10.64 8.47 2.15
C TYR A 428 10.06 8.79 3.52
N MET A 429 9.78 10.05 3.79
CA MET A 429 9.27 10.50 5.08
C MET A 429 8.29 11.65 4.86
N GLY A 430 7.13 11.61 5.54
CA GLY A 430 6.14 12.69 5.45
C GLY A 430 6.76 14.03 5.87
N ALA A 431 6.45 15.12 5.15
CA ALA A 431 7.07 16.42 5.43
C ALA A 431 6.78 16.93 6.86
N GLU A 432 5.63 16.58 7.44
CA GLU A 432 5.31 16.91 8.83
C GLU A 432 6.13 16.05 9.80
N ASP A 433 6.38 14.78 9.47
CA ASP A 433 7.25 13.90 10.26
C ASP A 433 8.72 14.32 10.17
N VAL A 434 9.20 14.78 9.01
CA VAL A 434 10.54 15.39 8.83
C VAL A 434 10.73 16.56 9.80
N ARG A 435 9.70 17.42 9.95
CA ARG A 435 9.72 18.55 10.88
C ARG A 435 9.73 18.08 12.34
N ARG A 436 8.85 17.15 12.72
CA ARG A 436 8.69 16.66 14.10
C ARG A 436 9.84 15.78 14.59
N GLN A 437 10.59 15.16 13.69
CA GLN A 437 11.61 14.15 13.99
C GLN A 437 12.96 14.49 13.34
N ALA A 438 13.30 15.80 13.34
CA ALA A 438 14.50 16.33 12.69
C ALA A 438 15.80 15.63 13.13
N LEU A 439 15.90 15.21 14.40
CA LEU A 439 17.04 14.46 14.90
C LEU A 439 17.23 13.11 14.16
N ASN A 440 16.14 12.38 13.86
CA ASN A 440 16.24 11.12 13.13
C ASN A 440 16.52 11.34 11.64
N VAL A 441 16.02 12.42 11.04
CA VAL A 441 16.40 12.83 9.68
C VAL A 441 17.91 13.06 9.61
N PHE A 442 18.46 13.85 10.53
CA PHE A 442 19.89 14.10 10.61
C PHE A 442 20.70 12.80 10.81
N ARG A 443 20.23 11.89 11.67
CA ARG A 443 20.88 10.57 11.86
C ARG A 443 20.91 9.75 10.57
N ILE A 444 19.83 9.76 9.77
CA ILE A 444 19.77 9.05 8.49
C ILE A 444 20.80 9.62 7.51
N GLU A 445 20.86 10.95 7.39
CA GLU A 445 21.81 11.63 6.51
C GLU A 445 23.27 11.42 6.94
N MET A 446 23.54 11.45 8.25
CA MET A 446 24.85 11.13 8.82
C MET A 446 25.30 9.70 8.49
N LEU A 447 24.36 8.76 8.36
CA LEU A 447 24.62 7.38 7.93
C LEU A 447 24.79 7.24 6.40
N GLY A 448 24.67 8.34 5.64
CA GLY A 448 24.77 8.34 4.18
C GLY A 448 23.46 8.04 3.44
N GLY A 449 22.34 7.95 4.16
CA GLY A 449 21.02 7.80 3.55
C GLY A 449 20.48 9.13 3.03
N LYS A 450 19.71 9.10 1.94
CA LYS A 450 18.99 10.27 1.43
C LYS A 450 17.56 10.29 1.98
N VAL A 451 17.13 11.40 2.58
CA VAL A 451 15.72 11.59 2.98
C VAL A 451 14.98 12.37 1.89
N ILE A 452 13.81 11.87 1.49
CA ILE A 452 12.89 12.51 0.54
C ILE A 452 11.60 12.89 1.29
N PRO A 453 11.39 14.20 1.56
CA PRO A 453 10.15 14.69 2.15
C PRO A 453 8.95 14.49 1.22
N VAL A 454 7.86 13.95 1.75
CA VAL A 454 6.60 13.73 1.03
C VAL A 454 5.58 14.80 1.40
N HIS A 455 5.15 15.56 0.40
CA HIS A 455 4.22 16.70 0.55
C HIS A 455 2.79 16.41 0.07
N SER A 456 2.53 15.20 -0.42
CA SER A 456 1.19 14.76 -0.80
C SER A 456 0.37 14.37 0.42
N GLY A 457 -0.96 14.50 0.31
CA GLY A 457 -1.89 14.04 1.34
C GLY A 457 -1.67 14.69 2.70
N SER A 458 -1.73 13.88 3.76
CA SER A 458 -1.53 14.29 5.15
C SER A 458 -0.08 14.65 5.49
N CYS A 459 0.86 14.38 4.59
CA CYS A 459 2.30 14.58 4.78
C CYS A 459 2.87 13.76 5.96
N THR A 460 2.36 12.55 6.17
CA THR A 460 2.77 11.64 7.27
C THR A 460 3.21 10.25 6.74
N LEU A 461 3.40 9.28 7.64
CA LEU A 461 3.80 7.89 7.34
C LEU A 461 2.98 7.25 6.21
N LYS A 462 1.66 7.45 6.19
CA LYS A 462 0.77 6.89 5.15
C LYS A 462 1.24 7.31 3.75
N ASP A 463 1.50 8.60 3.57
CA ASP A 463 1.93 9.17 2.29
C ASP A 463 3.35 8.72 1.92
N ALA A 464 4.23 8.53 2.92
CA ALA A 464 5.56 7.99 2.71
C ALA A 464 5.54 6.54 2.18
N VAL A 465 4.61 5.69 2.65
CA VAL A 465 4.41 4.34 2.10
C VAL A 465 4.00 4.40 0.63
N ASN A 466 3.05 5.29 0.30
CA ASN A 466 2.58 5.47 -1.07
C ASN A 466 3.72 5.86 -2.02
N GLU A 467 4.57 6.82 -1.63
CA GLU A 467 5.73 7.22 -2.43
C GLU A 467 6.81 6.13 -2.53
N ALA A 468 7.08 5.39 -1.46
CA ALA A 468 8.03 4.28 -1.48
C ALA A 468 7.56 3.16 -2.43
N MET A 469 6.27 2.79 -2.40
CA MET A 469 5.71 1.82 -3.34
C MET A 469 5.80 2.32 -4.79
N ARG A 470 5.56 3.61 -5.03
CA ARG A 470 5.70 4.22 -6.37
C ARG A 470 7.14 4.18 -6.90
N ASP A 471 8.13 4.54 -6.09
CA ASP A 471 9.55 4.38 -6.46
C ASP A 471 9.82 2.92 -6.82
N TRP A 472 9.34 1.99 -5.98
CA TRP A 472 9.58 0.57 -6.21
C TRP A 472 9.08 0.11 -7.57
N VAL A 473 7.83 0.45 -7.94
CA VAL A 473 7.23 0.16 -9.26
C VAL A 473 8.13 0.62 -10.42
N THR A 474 8.86 1.72 -10.23
CA THR A 474 9.72 2.31 -11.27
C THR A 474 11.11 1.66 -11.35
N ASN A 475 11.63 1.11 -10.24
CA ASN A 475 13.03 0.67 -10.12
C ASN A 475 13.20 -0.80 -9.66
N LEU A 476 12.27 -1.69 -10.05
CA LEU A 476 12.21 -3.09 -9.55
C LEU A 476 13.47 -3.93 -9.77
N SER A 477 14.21 -3.72 -10.86
CA SER A 477 15.38 -4.55 -11.18
C SER A 477 16.55 -4.35 -10.20
N THR A 478 16.73 -3.13 -9.70
CA THR A 478 17.88 -2.75 -8.85
C THR A 478 17.51 -2.51 -7.39
N THR A 479 16.22 -2.31 -7.10
CA THR A 479 15.75 -1.78 -5.80
C THR A 479 14.99 -2.83 -4.99
N HIS A 480 15.35 -2.97 -3.71
CA HIS A 480 14.53 -3.66 -2.71
C HIS A 480 13.76 -2.65 -1.86
N TYR A 481 12.45 -2.87 -1.70
CA TYR A 481 11.65 -2.10 -0.75
C TYR A 481 11.71 -2.77 0.63
N LEU A 482 12.43 -2.13 1.56
CA LEU A 482 12.58 -2.58 2.94
C LEU A 482 11.43 -2.03 3.78
N VAL A 483 10.29 -2.74 3.77
CA VAL A 483 9.10 -2.36 4.54
C VAL A 483 9.37 -2.36 6.05
N GLY A 484 8.82 -1.36 6.77
CA GLY A 484 9.12 -1.13 8.18
C GLY A 484 8.22 -1.83 9.19
N SER A 485 7.14 -2.48 8.74
CA SER A 485 6.23 -3.18 9.63
C SER A 485 5.58 -4.38 8.96
N ALA A 486 4.83 -5.19 9.71
CA ALA A 486 4.16 -6.40 9.22
C ALA A 486 2.90 -6.08 8.38
N ILE A 487 3.02 -5.08 7.51
CA ILE A 487 1.99 -4.55 6.62
C ILE A 487 2.37 -4.86 5.17
N GLY A 488 1.56 -4.40 4.23
CA GLY A 488 1.85 -4.54 2.82
C GLY A 488 1.40 -5.87 2.23
N PRO A 489 1.54 -6.03 0.90
CA PRO A 489 1.18 -7.25 0.21
C PRO A 489 2.03 -8.42 0.68
N HIS A 490 1.50 -9.64 0.60
CA HIS A 490 2.32 -10.85 0.71
C HIS A 490 3.50 -10.76 -0.29
N PRO A 491 4.76 -11.10 0.09
CA PRO A 491 5.18 -11.81 1.30
C PRO A 491 5.58 -10.94 2.51
N PHE A 492 5.44 -9.61 2.45
CA PHE A 492 5.98 -8.71 3.47
C PHE A 492 5.53 -8.98 4.92
N PRO A 493 4.23 -9.19 5.22
CA PRO A 493 3.80 -9.49 6.59
C PRO A 493 4.50 -10.72 7.18
N THR A 494 4.65 -11.78 6.36
CA THR A 494 5.31 -13.03 6.73
C THR A 494 6.81 -12.82 6.95
N ILE A 495 7.49 -12.12 6.04
CA ILE A 495 8.93 -11.81 6.14
C ILE A 495 9.22 -11.05 7.43
N VAL A 496 8.46 -9.98 7.68
CA VAL A 496 8.70 -9.11 8.83
C VAL A 496 8.47 -9.87 10.12
N ARG A 497 7.40 -10.67 10.21
CA ARG A 497 7.16 -11.54 11.36
C ARG A 497 8.29 -12.52 11.58
N ASP A 498 8.77 -13.21 10.54
CA ASP A 498 9.80 -14.23 10.67
C ASP A 498 11.16 -13.67 11.14
N PHE A 499 11.43 -12.39 10.85
CA PHE A 499 12.60 -11.70 11.41
C PHE A 499 12.35 -11.04 12.78
N GLN A 500 11.10 -10.85 13.18
CA GLN A 500 10.73 -10.29 14.49
C GLN A 500 10.42 -11.37 15.54
N LYS A 501 10.11 -12.61 15.15
CA LYS A 501 9.75 -13.68 16.10
C LYS A 501 10.84 -14.02 17.12
N VAL A 502 12.09 -13.64 16.84
CA VAL A 502 13.21 -13.72 17.79
C VAL A 502 12.88 -13.06 19.14
N ILE A 503 11.98 -12.08 19.16
CA ILE A 503 11.49 -11.44 20.39
C ILE A 503 10.73 -12.47 21.25
N GLY A 504 9.75 -13.16 20.67
CA GLY A 504 8.96 -14.21 21.32
C GLY A 504 9.80 -15.43 21.73
N GLU A 505 10.69 -15.89 20.83
CA GLU A 505 11.63 -16.98 21.09
C GLU A 505 12.48 -16.68 22.35
N GLU A 506 13.03 -15.47 22.44
CA GLU A 506 13.82 -15.06 23.59
C GLU A 506 12.99 -14.88 24.86
N ILE A 507 11.75 -14.36 24.78
CA ILE A 507 10.86 -14.26 25.95
C ILE A 507 10.60 -15.65 26.53
N LYS A 508 10.33 -16.67 25.69
CA LYS A 508 10.13 -18.04 26.16
C LYS A 508 11.33 -18.58 26.92
N ASP A 509 12.52 -18.44 26.34
CA ASP A 509 13.77 -18.88 26.96
C ASP A 509 14.06 -18.13 28.27
N GLN A 510 13.81 -16.82 28.29
CA GLN A 510 14.08 -15.96 29.44
C GLN A 510 13.09 -16.21 30.58
N MET A 511 11.80 -16.40 30.28
CA MET A 511 10.77 -16.78 31.25
C MET A 511 11.02 -18.17 31.83
N GLN A 512 11.44 -19.13 30.99
CA GLN A 512 11.81 -20.45 31.48
C GLN A 512 12.99 -20.37 32.47
N LYS A 513 13.99 -19.52 32.21
CA LYS A 513 15.14 -19.31 33.12
C LYS A 513 14.75 -18.57 34.40
N ALA A 514 13.91 -17.55 34.30
CA ALA A 514 13.55 -16.68 35.44
C ALA A 514 12.46 -17.28 36.34
N ARG A 515 11.50 -18.03 35.75
CA ARG A 515 10.26 -18.45 36.42
C ARG A 515 9.93 -19.92 36.24
N GLY A 516 10.61 -20.64 35.35
CA GLY A 516 10.34 -22.05 35.07
C GLY A 516 9.00 -22.32 34.37
N LYS A 517 8.31 -21.27 33.90
CA LYS A 517 7.00 -21.32 33.23
C LYS A 517 6.89 -20.25 32.15
N LEU A 518 5.91 -20.38 31.26
CA LEU A 518 5.50 -19.33 30.32
C LEU A 518 4.85 -18.15 31.07
N PRO A 519 4.83 -16.93 30.47
CA PRO A 519 4.07 -15.82 31.03
C PRO A 519 2.56 -16.08 30.93
N ASP A 520 1.78 -15.44 31.80
CA ASP A 520 0.32 -15.48 31.76
C ASP A 520 -0.23 -14.52 30.69
N VAL A 521 0.46 -13.40 30.46
CA VAL A 521 0.09 -12.38 29.47
C VAL A 521 1.33 -11.82 28.77
N VAL A 522 1.25 -11.60 27.45
CA VAL A 522 2.19 -10.78 26.70
C VAL A 522 1.48 -9.54 26.13
N VAL A 523 2.11 -8.38 26.27
CA VAL A 523 1.56 -7.07 25.91
C VAL A 523 2.52 -6.35 24.95
N ALA A 524 2.00 -5.77 23.88
CA ALA A 524 2.78 -5.01 22.91
C ALA A 524 1.94 -3.91 22.24
N CYS A 525 2.57 -2.80 21.84
CA CYS A 525 1.87 -1.74 21.12
C CYS A 525 1.68 -2.10 19.64
N VAL A 526 0.60 -1.61 19.03
CA VAL A 526 0.18 -1.98 17.68
C VAL A 526 -0.05 -0.72 16.85
N GLY A 527 0.95 -0.37 16.03
CA GLY A 527 0.78 0.45 14.84
C GLY A 527 0.55 -0.48 13.65
N GLY A 528 1.51 -0.59 12.74
CA GLY A 528 1.48 -1.65 11.72
C GLY A 528 1.67 -3.09 12.26
N GLY A 529 2.15 -3.27 13.50
CA GLY A 529 2.14 -4.57 14.20
C GLY A 529 3.44 -5.38 14.27
N SER A 530 4.56 -4.92 13.71
CA SER A 530 5.81 -5.73 13.66
C SER A 530 6.36 -6.17 15.03
N ASN A 531 6.43 -5.29 16.04
CA ASN A 531 6.90 -5.66 17.38
C ASN A 531 5.92 -6.62 18.09
N ALA A 532 4.63 -6.36 17.95
CA ALA A 532 3.58 -7.14 18.57
C ALA A 532 3.53 -8.55 17.98
N ILE A 533 3.52 -8.70 16.66
CA ILE A 533 3.53 -10.04 16.06
C ILE A 533 4.82 -10.80 16.37
N GLY A 534 5.98 -10.12 16.41
CA GLY A 534 7.24 -10.72 16.84
C GLY A 534 7.20 -11.22 18.28
N THR A 535 6.48 -10.52 19.15
CA THR A 535 6.25 -10.91 20.55
C THR A 535 5.25 -12.04 20.66
N PHE A 536 4.17 -12.02 19.87
CA PHE A 536 3.03 -12.93 19.98
C PHE A 536 3.26 -14.27 19.30
N TYR A 537 4.02 -14.31 18.21
CA TYR A 537 4.03 -15.41 17.24
C TYR A 537 4.21 -16.78 17.89
N ASP A 538 5.23 -16.94 18.73
CA ASP A 538 5.51 -18.23 19.37
C ASP A 538 4.45 -18.62 20.40
N PHE A 539 3.71 -17.67 20.96
CA PHE A 539 2.64 -17.90 21.93
C PHE A 539 1.28 -18.16 21.26
N ILE A 540 1.12 -17.99 19.94
CA ILE A 540 -0.17 -18.20 19.26
C ILE A 540 -0.75 -19.59 19.56
N LYS A 541 0.09 -20.63 19.65
CA LYS A 541 -0.34 -21.99 19.96
C LYS A 541 -0.56 -22.23 21.47
N ASP A 542 0.05 -21.42 22.32
CA ASP A 542 -0.03 -21.52 23.77
C ASP A 542 -1.29 -20.80 24.29
N LYS A 543 -2.45 -21.47 24.19
CA LYS A 543 -3.77 -20.89 24.50
C LYS A 543 -3.92 -20.33 25.92
N ASN A 544 -3.07 -20.75 26.85
CA ASN A 544 -3.06 -20.25 28.22
C ASN A 544 -2.36 -18.88 28.35
N VAL A 545 -1.61 -18.45 27.33
CA VAL A 545 -0.96 -17.13 27.29
C VAL A 545 -1.88 -16.15 26.57
N ARG A 546 -2.31 -15.11 27.29
CA ARG A 546 -3.11 -14.03 26.70
C ARG A 546 -2.22 -13.11 25.86
N LEU A 547 -2.71 -12.71 24.68
CA LEU A 547 -2.00 -11.82 23.76
C LEU A 547 -2.77 -10.50 23.74
N VAL A 548 -2.15 -9.41 24.19
CA VAL A 548 -2.80 -8.10 24.28
C VAL A 548 -2.06 -7.08 23.43
N GLY A 549 -2.70 -6.65 22.34
CA GLY A 549 -2.24 -5.54 21.51
C GLY A 549 -2.82 -4.21 21.99
N VAL A 550 -2.00 -3.17 22.03
CA VAL A 550 -2.44 -1.82 22.46
C VAL A 550 -2.32 -0.83 21.32
N GLU A 551 -3.45 -0.34 20.83
CA GLU A 551 -3.55 0.66 19.77
C GLU A 551 -3.57 2.08 20.33
N ALA A 552 -3.20 3.06 19.49
CA ALA A 552 -3.26 4.46 19.87
C ALA A 552 -4.70 4.99 19.81
N GLY A 553 -5.23 5.34 20.98
CA GLY A 553 -6.54 5.97 21.16
C GLY A 553 -6.56 7.47 20.85
N GLY A 554 -5.40 8.10 20.61
CA GLY A 554 -5.31 9.52 20.28
C GLY A 554 -5.98 10.42 21.32
N GLU A 555 -6.81 11.35 20.88
CA GLU A 555 -7.60 12.24 21.75
C GLU A 555 -8.84 11.54 22.36
N GLY A 556 -9.10 10.28 21.99
CA GLY A 556 -10.26 9.48 22.41
C GLY A 556 -10.92 8.74 21.24
N ILE A 557 -11.63 7.64 21.54
CA ILE A 557 -12.30 6.80 20.51
C ILE A 557 -13.72 7.24 20.16
N ASP A 558 -14.28 8.22 20.87
CA ASP A 558 -15.62 8.76 20.58
C ASP A 558 -15.63 9.74 19.39
N GLY A 559 -14.46 10.23 18.98
CA GLY A 559 -14.28 11.10 17.81
C GLY A 559 -13.32 10.50 16.79
N ASP A 560 -12.97 11.27 15.76
CA ASP A 560 -12.19 10.76 14.61
C ASP A 560 -10.66 10.89 14.80
N ARG A 561 -10.19 11.38 15.95
CA ARG A 561 -8.78 11.69 16.21
C ARG A 561 -8.09 10.58 17.00
N HIS A 562 -7.96 9.42 16.37
CA HIS A 562 -7.27 8.25 16.92
C HIS A 562 -6.63 7.39 15.81
N SER A 563 -5.88 6.36 16.20
CA SER A 563 -5.31 5.34 15.30
C SER A 563 -5.68 3.91 15.76
N ALA A 564 -6.83 3.76 16.41
CA ALA A 564 -7.36 2.52 16.95
C ALA A 564 -7.98 1.61 15.87
N THR A 565 -7.14 1.12 14.94
CA THR A 565 -7.56 0.49 13.69
C THR A 565 -8.36 -0.81 13.85
N LEU A 566 -7.94 -1.72 14.73
CA LEU A 566 -8.64 -2.98 14.99
C LEU A 566 -9.88 -2.76 15.84
N SER A 567 -9.84 -1.78 16.73
CA SER A 567 -10.93 -1.45 17.66
C SER A 567 -12.08 -0.71 16.98
N MET A 568 -11.78 0.25 16.11
CA MET A 568 -12.75 1.16 15.48
C MET A 568 -12.86 1.04 13.96
N GLY A 569 -11.91 0.37 13.31
CA GLY A 569 -11.88 0.22 11.86
C GLY A 569 -12.74 -0.93 11.34
N GLN A 570 -12.66 -1.12 10.02
CA GLN A 570 -13.40 -2.16 9.29
C GLN A 570 -12.49 -2.86 8.28
N PRO A 571 -12.79 -4.11 7.88
CA PRO A 571 -12.07 -4.77 6.80
C PRO A 571 -12.13 -3.96 5.50
N GLY A 572 -10.96 -3.73 4.89
CA GLY A 572 -10.80 -3.01 3.63
C GLY A 572 -9.45 -3.33 2.98
N VAL A 573 -9.10 -2.58 1.94
CA VAL A 573 -7.83 -2.71 1.20
C VAL A 573 -7.06 -1.41 1.24
N LEU A 574 -5.81 -1.49 1.71
CA LEU A 574 -4.88 -0.36 1.77
C LEU A 574 -3.45 -0.89 1.60
N HIS A 575 -2.61 -0.14 0.88
CA HIS A 575 -1.19 -0.43 0.72
C HIS A 575 -0.91 -1.89 0.33
N GLY A 576 -1.63 -2.43 -0.65
CA GLY A 576 -1.33 -3.78 -1.16
C GLY A 576 -1.99 -4.94 -0.42
N VAL A 577 -2.79 -4.69 0.62
CA VAL A 577 -3.26 -5.77 1.50
C VAL A 577 -4.69 -5.59 1.97
N ARG A 578 -5.43 -6.69 2.09
CA ARG A 578 -6.73 -6.71 2.78
C ARG A 578 -6.53 -6.90 4.27
N THR A 579 -6.97 -5.93 5.05
CA THR A 579 -6.78 -5.85 6.51
C THR A 579 -7.85 -4.96 7.16
N TYR A 580 -7.79 -4.75 8.47
CA TYR A 580 -8.57 -3.70 9.12
C TYR A 580 -7.98 -2.32 8.79
N ILE A 581 -8.85 -1.38 8.44
CA ILE A 581 -8.48 0.01 8.14
C ILE A 581 -9.48 1.00 8.75
N LEU A 582 -9.00 2.20 9.03
CA LEU A 582 -9.80 3.36 9.35
C LEU A 582 -10.20 4.05 8.04
N GLN A 583 -11.50 4.07 7.75
CA GLN A 583 -12.04 4.61 6.50
C GLN A 583 -13.44 5.20 6.69
N SER A 584 -13.83 6.10 5.78
CA SER A 584 -15.18 6.63 5.67
C SER A 584 -16.15 5.58 5.12
N LYS A 585 -17.45 5.87 5.14
CA LYS A 585 -18.48 4.99 4.58
C LYS A 585 -18.34 4.81 3.07
N GLU A 586 -17.74 5.78 2.40
CA GLU A 586 -17.47 5.81 0.96
C GLU A 586 -16.17 5.07 0.60
N GLY A 587 -15.48 4.50 1.58
CA GLY A 587 -14.24 3.74 1.40
C GLY A 587 -13.00 4.60 1.18
N GLN A 588 -13.01 5.85 1.65
CA GLN A 588 -11.84 6.73 1.65
C GLN A 588 -11.08 6.57 2.97
N ILE A 589 -9.75 6.54 2.93
CA ILE A 589 -8.95 6.41 4.14
C ILE A 589 -9.01 7.72 4.91
N ILE A 590 -9.33 7.64 6.21
CA ILE A 590 -9.38 8.82 7.07
C ILE A 590 -8.00 9.13 7.64
N GLU A 591 -7.74 10.40 7.86
CA GLU A 591 -6.54 10.83 8.58
C GLU A 591 -6.61 10.35 10.03
N THR A 592 -5.50 9.83 10.53
CA THR A 592 -5.40 9.32 11.90
C THR A 592 -4.73 10.32 12.82
N HIS A 593 -4.76 10.01 14.12
CA HIS A 593 -4.01 10.78 15.08
C HIS A 593 -3.45 9.89 16.20
N SER A 594 -2.20 10.20 16.58
CA SER A 594 -1.61 9.81 17.84
C SER A 594 -0.51 10.82 18.21
N ILE A 595 -0.24 11.00 19.50
CA ILE A 595 0.98 11.64 19.97
C ILE A 595 2.24 10.89 19.51
N SER A 596 2.12 9.59 19.25
CA SER A 596 3.21 8.71 18.81
C SER A 596 3.18 8.48 17.31
N ALA A 597 4.15 9.08 16.60
CA ALA A 597 4.26 8.95 15.14
C ALA A 597 4.45 7.49 14.65
N GLY A 598 4.94 6.57 15.50
CA GLY A 598 5.07 5.15 15.14
C GLY A 598 3.77 4.35 15.21
N LEU A 599 2.72 4.88 15.85
CA LEU A 599 1.38 4.30 15.92
C LEU A 599 0.35 5.03 15.06
N ASP A 600 0.69 6.20 14.51
CA ASP A 600 -0.15 7.03 13.65
C ASP A 600 -0.25 6.43 12.23
N TYR A 601 -1.05 5.36 12.10
CA TYR A 601 -1.24 4.61 10.86
C TYR A 601 -2.68 4.07 10.75
N PRO A 602 -3.38 4.30 9.62
CA PRO A 602 -4.79 3.91 9.45
C PRO A 602 -5.01 2.43 9.16
N GLY A 603 -3.96 1.63 9.03
CA GLY A 603 -4.06 0.19 8.75
C GLY A 603 -3.41 -0.64 9.85
N VAL A 604 -3.38 -1.96 9.66
CA VAL A 604 -2.69 -2.89 10.56
C VAL A 604 -2.25 -4.14 9.80
N GLY A 605 -1.25 -4.86 10.30
CA GLY A 605 -0.82 -6.11 9.70
C GLY A 605 -1.95 -7.17 9.61
N PRO A 606 -2.09 -7.90 8.49
CA PRO A 606 -3.20 -8.81 8.26
C PRO A 606 -3.25 -10.00 9.24
N GLU A 607 -2.11 -10.41 9.81
CA GLU A 607 -2.07 -11.46 10.82
C GLU A 607 -2.71 -10.99 12.14
N HIS A 608 -2.63 -9.70 12.48
CA HIS A 608 -3.34 -9.15 13.63
C HIS A 608 -4.85 -9.05 13.39
N ALA A 609 -5.28 -8.69 12.17
CA ALA A 609 -6.68 -8.75 11.79
C ALA A 609 -7.25 -10.18 11.97
N TRP A 610 -6.51 -11.20 11.56
CA TRP A 610 -6.88 -12.59 11.81
C TRP A 610 -6.86 -12.97 13.29
N LEU A 611 -5.86 -12.55 14.06
CA LEU A 611 -5.77 -12.83 15.50
C LEU A 611 -6.94 -12.21 16.27
N LYS A 612 -7.41 -11.01 15.86
CA LYS A 612 -8.61 -10.38 16.41
C LYS A 612 -9.86 -11.21 16.10
N ASP A 613 -10.10 -11.50 14.83
CA ASP A 613 -11.35 -12.15 14.41
C ASP A 613 -11.45 -13.61 14.85
N SER A 614 -10.30 -14.29 14.99
CA SER A 614 -10.24 -15.63 15.58
C SER A 614 -10.42 -15.64 17.11
N GLY A 615 -10.43 -14.46 17.75
CA GLY A 615 -10.46 -14.32 19.20
C GLY A 615 -9.16 -14.76 19.90
N ARG A 616 -8.06 -14.93 19.15
CA ARG A 616 -6.79 -15.38 19.71
C ARG A 616 -6.04 -14.25 20.41
N ALA A 617 -6.15 -13.02 19.93
CA ALA A 617 -5.58 -11.84 20.58
C ALA A 617 -6.66 -10.82 20.92
N GLU A 618 -6.45 -10.14 22.04
CA GLU A 618 -7.26 -9.03 22.52
C GLU A 618 -6.60 -7.72 22.07
N TYR A 619 -7.38 -6.75 21.59
CA TYR A 619 -6.89 -5.44 21.20
C TYR A 619 -7.63 -4.38 22.02
N VAL A 620 -6.84 -3.52 22.66
CA VAL A 620 -7.32 -2.42 23.50
C VAL A 620 -6.72 -1.11 23.03
N VAL A 621 -7.21 0.01 23.57
CA VAL A 621 -6.75 1.35 23.23
C VAL A 621 -6.12 2.03 24.44
N ALA A 622 -5.09 2.84 24.20
CA ALA A 622 -4.59 3.82 25.16
C ALA A 622 -4.56 5.20 24.50
N THR A 623 -5.22 6.18 25.10
CA THR A 623 -5.24 7.58 24.65
C THR A 623 -3.87 8.24 24.82
N ASP A 624 -3.69 9.42 24.22
CA ASP A 624 -2.46 10.19 24.34
C ASP A 624 -2.14 10.55 25.80
N GLU A 625 -3.15 10.87 26.61
CA GLU A 625 -2.98 11.10 28.05
C GLU A 625 -2.46 9.84 28.74
N GLU A 626 -3.08 8.70 28.46
CA GLU A 626 -2.71 7.41 29.05
C GLU A 626 -1.31 6.97 28.64
N ALA A 627 -0.93 7.18 27.38
CA ALA A 627 0.42 6.94 26.90
C ALA A 627 1.44 7.85 27.61
N LEU A 628 1.12 9.13 27.82
CA LEU A 628 1.98 10.04 28.58
C LEU A 628 2.11 9.65 30.06
N ARG A 629 1.03 9.14 30.68
CA ARG A 629 1.10 8.52 32.01
C ARG A 629 2.00 7.28 31.99
N GLY A 630 1.89 6.42 30.98
CA GLY A 630 2.79 5.29 30.73
C GLY A 630 4.25 5.70 30.65
N PHE A 631 4.55 6.75 29.88
CA PHE A 631 5.88 7.32 29.71
C PHE A 631 6.44 7.80 31.05
N ARG A 632 5.66 8.61 31.78
CA ARG A 632 6.03 9.15 33.10
C ARG A 632 6.31 8.02 34.09
N MET A 633 5.42 7.04 34.19
CA MET A 633 5.54 5.93 35.15
C MET A 633 6.86 5.19 34.98
N LEU A 634 7.17 4.74 33.75
CA LEU A 634 8.39 3.97 33.52
C LEU A 634 9.65 4.83 33.73
N THR A 635 9.60 6.10 33.32
CA THR A 635 10.69 7.05 33.53
C THR A 635 10.98 7.28 35.01
N GLN A 636 9.97 7.55 35.83
CA GLN A 636 10.15 7.92 37.24
C GLN A 636 10.31 6.72 38.18
N ARG A 637 9.79 5.55 37.81
CA ARG A 637 9.83 4.35 38.67
C ARG A 637 10.99 3.43 38.36
N GLU A 638 11.38 3.32 37.09
CA GLU A 638 12.45 2.39 36.68
C GLU A 638 13.66 3.11 36.07
N GLY A 639 13.60 4.44 35.89
CA GLY A 639 14.71 5.19 35.29
C GLY A 639 14.92 4.86 33.80
N ILE A 640 13.89 4.34 33.13
CA ILE A 640 13.93 3.97 31.72
C ILE A 640 13.03 4.95 30.96
N ILE A 641 13.57 5.63 29.96
CA ILE A 641 12.79 6.54 29.09
C ILE A 641 12.27 5.73 27.89
N PRO A 642 10.99 5.31 27.87
CA PRO A 642 10.43 4.53 26.77
C PRO A 642 10.13 5.38 25.55
N ALA A 643 10.11 4.75 24.38
CA ALA A 643 9.45 5.37 23.22
C ALA A 643 7.96 5.59 23.51
N LEU A 644 7.37 6.68 23.01
CA LEU A 644 5.93 6.96 23.17
C LEU A 644 5.05 5.80 22.67
N GLU A 645 5.51 5.07 21.65
CA GLU A 645 4.86 3.85 21.14
C GLU A 645 4.77 2.80 22.25
N SER A 646 5.88 2.50 22.93
CA SER A 646 5.94 1.49 23.99
C SER A 646 5.20 1.94 25.25
N SER A 647 5.10 3.26 25.50
CA SER A 647 4.37 3.81 26.64
C SER A 647 2.89 3.45 26.63
N HIS A 648 2.28 3.27 25.46
CA HIS A 648 0.91 2.75 25.33
C HIS A 648 0.80 1.35 25.94
N ALA A 649 1.75 0.47 25.61
CA ALA A 649 1.79 -0.89 26.16
C ALA A 649 2.08 -0.89 27.67
N ILE A 650 2.91 0.03 28.16
CA ILE A 650 3.22 0.18 29.60
C ILE A 650 1.97 0.59 30.39
N TRP A 651 1.19 1.55 29.89
CA TRP A 651 -0.05 1.97 30.53
C TRP A 651 -0.98 0.78 30.75
N GLU A 652 -1.26 0.05 29.67
CA GLU A 652 -2.15 -1.10 29.72
C GLU A 652 -1.60 -2.23 30.59
N ALA A 653 -0.28 -2.49 30.52
CA ALA A 653 0.37 -3.51 31.34
C ALA A 653 0.19 -3.26 32.84
N VAL A 654 0.35 -2.01 33.30
CA VAL A 654 0.14 -1.64 34.70
C VAL A 654 -1.33 -1.81 35.10
N ARG A 655 -2.27 -1.45 34.21
CA ARG A 655 -3.71 -1.63 34.44
C ARG A 655 -4.09 -3.12 34.53
N LEU A 656 -3.58 -3.94 33.63
CA LEU A 656 -3.79 -5.39 33.64
C LEU A 656 -3.16 -6.03 34.87
N ALA A 657 -1.92 -5.71 35.20
CA ALA A 657 -1.22 -6.27 36.34
C ALA A 657 -2.00 -6.09 37.65
N LYS A 658 -2.63 -4.93 37.86
CA LYS A 658 -3.53 -4.65 39.01
C LYS A 658 -4.69 -5.64 39.14
N SER A 659 -5.20 -6.14 38.02
CA SER A 659 -6.33 -7.08 37.98
C SER A 659 -5.92 -8.55 38.10
N LEU A 660 -4.61 -8.84 38.02
CA LEU A 660 -4.08 -10.20 38.01
C LEU A 660 -3.46 -10.57 39.38
N PRO A 661 -3.50 -11.86 39.76
CA PRO A 661 -2.84 -12.37 40.96
C PRO A 661 -1.32 -12.09 40.99
N LYS A 662 -0.76 -11.92 42.19
CA LYS A 662 0.66 -11.57 42.40
C LYS A 662 1.67 -12.62 41.94
N ASP A 663 1.24 -13.88 41.83
CA ASP A 663 2.05 -15.00 41.35
C ASP A 663 2.04 -15.15 39.82
N GLN A 664 1.21 -14.37 39.12
CA GLN A 664 1.21 -14.29 37.67
C GLN A 664 2.30 -13.38 37.14
N ASP A 665 2.62 -13.58 35.86
CA ASP A 665 3.70 -12.93 35.15
C ASP A 665 3.18 -12.34 33.83
N LEU A 666 3.35 -11.02 33.67
CA LEU A 666 3.01 -10.27 32.47
C LEU A 666 4.30 -9.75 31.83
N VAL A 667 4.47 -9.97 30.53
CA VAL A 667 5.63 -9.48 29.77
C VAL A 667 5.20 -8.36 28.82
N VAL A 668 5.90 -7.24 28.86
CA VAL A 668 5.71 -6.10 27.95
C VAL A 668 6.87 -6.05 26.96
N CYS A 669 6.57 -5.98 25.67
CA CYS A 669 7.56 -5.63 24.66
C CYS A 669 7.88 -4.13 24.73
N LEU A 670 9.03 -3.78 25.31
CA LEU A 670 9.53 -2.41 25.33
C LEU A 670 10.20 -2.11 23.98
N SER A 671 9.37 -1.84 22.98
CA SER A 671 9.71 -1.89 21.55
C SER A 671 10.79 -0.89 21.10
N GLY A 672 11.06 0.17 21.87
CA GLY A 672 12.08 1.17 21.56
C GLY A 672 12.32 2.15 22.71
N ARG A 673 13.43 2.90 22.62
CA ARG A 673 13.80 3.95 23.58
C ARG A 673 13.26 5.33 23.18
N GLY A 674 13.01 6.18 24.17
CA GLY A 674 12.34 7.46 24.03
C GLY A 674 13.23 8.66 23.73
N ASP A 675 14.52 8.48 23.43
CA ASP A 675 15.42 9.61 23.12
C ASP A 675 14.84 10.52 22.01
N LYS A 676 14.19 9.90 21.01
CA LYS A 676 13.56 10.60 19.89
C LYS A 676 12.33 11.42 20.29
N ASP A 677 11.72 11.10 21.42
CA ASP A 677 10.47 11.69 21.88
C ASP A 677 10.72 12.80 22.91
N VAL A 678 11.94 12.92 23.46
CA VAL A 678 12.24 13.88 24.54
C VAL A 678 11.96 15.32 24.14
N GLU A 679 12.32 15.73 22.91
CA GLU A 679 12.05 17.08 22.42
C GLU A 679 10.55 17.36 22.32
N GLN A 680 9.80 16.44 21.69
CA GLN A 680 8.35 16.51 21.61
C GLN A 680 7.70 16.54 23.00
N ILE A 681 8.18 15.72 23.95
CA ILE A 681 7.71 15.73 25.33
C ILE A 681 8.02 17.07 25.99
N SER A 682 9.21 17.63 25.80
CA SER A 682 9.58 18.94 26.35
C SER A 682 8.65 20.05 25.87
N GLU A 683 8.26 20.03 24.59
CA GLU A 683 7.32 21.00 24.01
C GLU A 683 5.87 20.79 24.51
N LEU A 684 5.44 19.55 24.66
CA LEU A 684 4.07 19.20 25.04
C LEU A 684 3.82 19.26 26.55
N LEU A 685 4.83 18.98 27.38
CA LEU A 685 4.68 18.83 28.82
C LEU A 685 4.05 20.06 29.50
N PRO A 686 4.35 21.33 29.13
CA PRO A 686 3.67 22.48 29.70
C PRO A 686 2.13 22.44 29.58
N LYS A 687 1.60 21.86 28.49
CA LYS A 687 0.14 21.68 28.29
C LYS A 687 -0.43 20.56 29.16
N TRP A 688 0.37 19.54 29.43
CA TRP A 688 -0.07 18.32 30.13
C TRP A 688 0.31 18.27 31.61
N ALA A 689 1.14 19.20 32.10
CA ALA A 689 1.77 19.15 33.42
C ALA A 689 0.75 18.98 34.55
N ASP A 690 -0.33 19.78 34.54
CA ASP A 690 -1.38 19.72 35.55
C ASP A 690 -2.19 18.41 35.48
N ILE A 691 -2.51 17.94 34.27
CA ILE A 691 -3.28 16.71 34.03
C ILE A 691 -2.47 15.48 34.48
N LEU A 692 -1.18 15.48 34.15
CA LEU A 692 -0.28 14.37 34.44
C LEU A 692 0.33 14.44 35.84
N ASP A 693 0.15 15.53 36.60
CA ASP A 693 0.90 15.82 37.83
C ASP A 693 2.41 15.67 37.60
N TRP A 694 2.91 16.29 36.53
CA TRP A 694 4.31 16.17 36.10
C TRP A 694 4.92 17.53 35.79
N HIS A 695 5.41 18.18 36.84
CA HIS A 695 6.02 19.50 36.75
C HIS A 695 7.55 19.37 36.66
N VAL A 696 8.09 19.60 35.46
CA VAL A 696 9.53 19.77 35.24
C VAL A 696 9.81 21.28 35.15
N SER A 697 10.85 21.74 35.83
CA SER A 697 11.17 23.18 35.88
C SER A 697 11.41 23.71 34.46
N PRO A 698 10.78 24.81 34.04
CA PRO A 698 11.11 25.43 32.76
C PRO A 698 12.56 25.89 32.84
N HIS A 699 13.45 25.24 32.11
CA HIS A 699 14.77 25.80 31.88
C HIS A 699 14.59 27.01 30.99
N ALA A 700 15.06 28.18 31.43
CA ALA A 700 15.17 29.36 30.59
C ALA A 700 16.13 29.01 29.45
N VAL A 701 15.58 28.75 28.26
CA VAL A 701 16.33 28.65 27.00
C VAL A 701 16.51 30.05 26.44
#